data_AF-A0A8S3XRC7-F1
#
_entry.id   AF-A0A8S3XRC7-F1
#
_cell.length_a   1.000
_cell.length_b   1.000
_cell.length_c   1.000
_cell.angle_alpha   90.00
_cell.angle_beta   90.00
_cell.angle_gamma   90.00
#
_symmetry.space_group_name_H-M   'P 1'
#
loop_
_entity.id
_entity.type
_entity.pdbx_description
1 polymer ?
#
loop_
_entity_poly.entity_id
_entity_poly.type
_entity_poly.pdbx_seq_one_letter_code
_entity_poly.pdbx_strand_id
1 'polypeptide(L)'
;MNILCQLLFFVLCINVVILQGPGSGQNGNLRLCIVEGRGPYKRGAKYCPVLDEENSGIECVLGTDRLDCLRRISKGTVDFGVFSPEDLIAAQWANIDVLVTNELRDRNKDFERSVVAVVNKRILPDSAAPLTSILRNSSLCHPGVGADDLRPLSDTLTGYLESLVTTRSCDPKLSLSENRIKAVAEFFGRACKAGPWVPDPARDAELKRKYPSLCEACRSTCTQSDRYWGDGGALNCLAEGAGDVMWSELADVVAYFGLNMPPSVSSISTDHLAYLCRDGSWQPLANNTQPCVWLNRPWPVIVAKRKAAAAVSALASSISNNAAAEDPHWRGALAALLELRAAPKALRPSRVPLDHLAAAKGFREAYSQSGCDPPRHITLCTTSLIEKNKCEWLSEAGAVYGITPPLQCTIRESTRDCMAGVRKGDSDVVIVDSDWLVTGMRDYSLAPILHEATPIVEKTRTVVAYVRKDATVKKISELRGKRAAFPRFDGVAWHSVSQYFANKLNVPCEHFINYFSDICAPGIEQYNLTTDIVDKLTKNCVKDEENMNGELVALRSLVEGKSDVAFFSMNTYNKYKANIIHQPWAQERMEIIPICPEENKKYCFISWSNIGHVFASNKNSNMRQQEIINVFTKLDQLFGKHQPFHSAMFSMYGLFNHQMDVLFHNNTKSLASDTMLKIHPYDKIPLNFERTLTEVKNNTCQMADLTLPPEVSRGVDARLAIVLSSRGLWRNMDKNLNPQQIQDLLNDLDSDENVNEDIFPDASSDLSDAESEISDHNTESEEEAENISENEDSSDNDEQSRNSNSFYGRNRRSMTNLSKELKDMIDKFLREVGVELPEDQPAQGPK
;
A
#
# COMPACT_ATOMS: atom_id res chain seq x y z
N MET A 1 -17.67 44.42 45.69
CA MET A 1 -18.29 44.16 44.37
C MET A 1 -17.43 43.23 43.50
N ASN A 2 -16.12 43.48 43.35
CA ASN A 2 -15.23 42.60 42.56
C ASN A 2 -15.11 41.15 43.08
N ILE A 3 -15.08 40.93 44.39
CA ILE A 3 -14.98 39.57 44.98
C ILE A 3 -16.28 38.78 44.76
N LEU A 4 -17.45 39.45 44.86
CA LEU A 4 -18.75 38.81 44.62
C LEU A 4 -18.94 38.47 43.13
N CYS A 5 -18.45 39.33 42.24
CA CYS A 5 -18.46 39.09 40.80
C CYS A 5 -17.51 37.95 40.40
N GLN A 6 -16.31 37.88 41.02
CA GLN A 6 -15.39 36.74 40.84
C GLN A 6 -15.96 35.42 41.37
N LEU A 7 -16.64 35.42 42.53
CA LEU A 7 -17.32 34.25 43.08
C LEU A 7 -18.49 33.79 42.18
N LEU A 8 -19.30 34.73 41.67
CA LEU A 8 -20.37 34.41 40.72
C LEU A 8 -19.83 33.86 39.40
N PHE A 9 -18.73 34.40 38.88
CA PHE A 9 -18.05 33.87 37.70
C PHE A 9 -17.45 32.48 37.97
N PHE A 10 -16.85 32.26 39.14
CA PHE A 10 -16.31 30.97 39.55
C PHE A 10 -17.42 29.92 39.72
N VAL A 11 -18.57 30.30 40.31
CA VAL A 11 -19.74 29.44 40.47
C VAL A 11 -20.43 29.16 39.13
N LEU A 12 -20.49 30.12 38.20
CA LEU A 12 -20.96 29.88 36.83
C LEU A 12 -20.00 28.96 36.06
N CYS A 13 -18.69 29.17 36.16
CA CYS A 13 -17.69 28.31 35.52
C CYS A 13 -17.69 26.89 36.12
N ILE A 14 -17.85 26.75 37.43
CA ILE A 14 -18.01 25.45 38.10
C ILE A 14 -19.30 24.77 37.64
N ASN A 15 -20.42 25.49 37.54
CA ASN A 15 -21.66 24.92 37.01
C ASN A 15 -21.54 24.53 35.54
N VAL A 16 -20.86 25.32 34.69
CA VAL A 16 -20.62 24.97 33.28
C VAL A 16 -19.70 23.74 33.15
N VAL A 17 -18.68 23.61 34.01
CA VAL A 17 -17.79 22.43 34.05
C VAL A 17 -18.49 21.19 34.64
N ILE A 18 -19.43 21.37 35.57
CA ILE A 18 -20.26 20.28 36.14
C ILE A 18 -21.39 19.86 35.17
N LEU A 19 -21.90 20.77 34.33
CA LEU A 19 -22.92 20.49 33.30
C LEU A 19 -22.35 19.80 32.06
N GLN A 20 -21.04 19.87 31.83
CA GLN A 20 -20.38 19.02 30.83
C GLN A 20 -20.08 17.68 31.49
N GLY A 21 -21.00 16.72 31.36
CA GLY A 21 -20.75 15.33 31.75
C GLY A 21 -19.43 14.79 31.18
N PRO A 22 -18.92 13.64 31.68
CA PRO A 22 -17.62 13.12 31.27
C PRO A 22 -17.52 12.77 29.77
N GLY A 23 -18.66 12.67 29.08
CA GLY A 23 -18.75 12.38 27.67
C GLY A 23 -18.56 13.60 26.76
N SER A 24 -18.19 13.31 25.52
CA SER A 24 -18.01 14.28 24.46
C SER A 24 -19.32 14.67 23.76
N GLY A 25 -20.41 13.92 23.96
CA GLY A 25 -21.73 14.09 23.33
C GLY A 25 -22.49 15.35 23.74
N GLN A 26 -23.67 15.53 23.14
CA GLN A 26 -24.58 16.61 23.54
C GLN A 26 -25.02 16.37 24.99
N ASN A 27 -25.15 17.45 25.78
CA ASN A 27 -25.54 17.39 27.19
C ASN A 27 -24.64 16.50 28.09
N GLY A 28 -23.41 16.17 27.66
CA GLY A 28 -22.47 15.34 28.42
C GLY A 28 -22.60 13.82 28.20
N ASN A 29 -23.38 13.39 27.19
CA ASN A 29 -23.55 11.99 26.80
C ASN A 29 -22.22 11.34 26.37
N LEU A 30 -22.08 10.03 26.60
CA LEU A 30 -20.92 9.25 26.16
C LEU A 30 -21.08 8.84 24.70
N ARG A 31 -20.13 9.20 23.83
CA ARG A 31 -20.12 8.76 22.44
C ARG A 31 -19.44 7.39 22.31
N LEU A 32 -20.19 6.40 21.82
CA LEU A 32 -19.71 5.06 21.51
C LEU A 32 -19.34 4.97 20.02
N CYS A 33 -18.08 4.66 19.72
CA CYS A 33 -17.68 4.37 18.35
C CYS A 33 -18.00 2.93 17.98
N ILE A 34 -18.72 2.74 16.88
CA ILE A 34 -19.07 1.41 16.37
C ILE A 34 -18.62 1.26 14.92
N VAL A 35 -18.19 0.04 14.58
CA VAL A 35 -17.82 -0.33 13.21
C VAL A 35 -18.84 -1.34 12.74
N GLU A 36 -19.50 -1.05 11.61
CA GLU A 36 -20.52 -1.95 11.09
C GLU A 36 -19.91 -3.26 10.59
N GLY A 37 -20.46 -4.37 11.06
CA GLY A 37 -20.12 -5.70 10.57
C GLY A 37 -20.78 -6.00 9.22
N ARG A 38 -20.45 -7.16 8.65
CA ARG A 38 -21.09 -7.66 7.41
C ARG A 38 -22.28 -8.57 7.70
N GLY A 39 -23.27 -8.59 6.81
CA GLY A 39 -24.42 -9.49 6.88
C GLY A 39 -25.18 -9.38 8.21
N PRO A 40 -25.39 -10.48 8.97
CA PRO A 40 -26.13 -10.47 10.23
C PRO A 40 -25.42 -9.69 11.35
N TYR A 41 -24.14 -9.32 11.17
CA TYR A 41 -23.35 -8.56 12.13
C TYR A 41 -23.49 -7.04 11.98
N LYS A 42 -24.47 -6.55 11.20
CA LYS A 42 -24.85 -5.14 11.15
C LYS A 42 -25.60 -4.74 12.41
N ARG A 43 -24.87 -4.29 13.44
CA ARG A 43 -25.41 -4.00 14.76
C ARG A 43 -25.83 -2.54 14.93
N GLY A 44 -25.14 -1.60 14.27
CA GLY A 44 -25.39 -0.18 14.46
C GLY A 44 -26.81 0.21 14.05
N ALA A 45 -27.20 -0.14 12.83
CA ALA A 45 -28.55 0.11 12.32
C ALA A 45 -29.67 -0.51 13.17
N LYS A 46 -29.38 -1.59 13.91
CA LYS A 46 -30.38 -2.31 14.74
C LYS A 46 -30.47 -1.74 16.16
N TYR A 47 -29.35 -1.43 16.78
CA TYR A 47 -29.27 -1.17 18.22
C TYR A 47 -29.04 0.30 18.57
N CYS A 48 -28.48 1.12 17.68
CA CYS A 48 -28.32 2.55 17.94
C CYS A 48 -29.64 3.30 18.12
N PRO A 49 -30.70 3.05 17.31
CA PRO A 49 -31.98 3.72 17.52
C PRO A 49 -32.57 3.48 18.92
N VAL A 50 -32.37 2.28 19.49
CA VAL A 50 -32.84 1.93 20.84
C VAL A 50 -32.14 2.79 21.91
N LEU A 51 -30.85 3.08 21.75
CA LEU A 51 -30.10 3.92 22.68
C LEU A 51 -30.61 5.38 22.69
N ASP A 52 -30.99 5.88 21.50
CA ASP A 52 -31.50 7.23 21.31
C ASP A 52 -32.94 7.36 21.84
N GLU A 53 -33.82 6.41 21.49
CA GLU A 53 -35.24 6.39 21.89
C GLU A 53 -35.43 6.31 23.41
N GLU A 54 -34.61 5.52 24.10
CA GLU A 54 -34.69 5.35 25.55
C GLU A 54 -33.87 6.37 26.36
N ASN A 55 -33.26 7.38 25.69
CA ASN A 55 -32.41 8.40 26.31
C ASN A 55 -31.33 7.79 27.25
N SER A 56 -30.58 6.83 26.71
CA SER A 56 -29.59 6.03 27.46
C SER A 56 -28.38 6.83 27.98
N GLY A 57 -28.22 8.09 27.57
CA GLY A 57 -27.02 8.89 27.82
C GLY A 57 -25.82 8.49 26.93
N ILE A 58 -26.07 7.73 25.87
CA ILE A 58 -25.06 7.22 24.93
C ILE A 58 -25.43 7.61 23.51
N GLU A 59 -24.46 8.14 22.76
CA GLU A 59 -24.61 8.51 21.35
C GLU A 59 -23.77 7.58 20.47
N CYS A 60 -24.40 6.95 19.47
CA CYS A 60 -23.67 6.14 18.50
C CYS A 60 -22.92 6.99 17.47
N VAL A 61 -21.65 6.66 17.22
CA VAL A 61 -20.86 7.22 16.11
C VAL A 61 -20.35 6.09 15.23
N LEU A 62 -20.71 6.12 13.94
CA LEU A 62 -20.19 5.18 12.95
C LEU A 62 -18.73 5.52 12.60
N GLY A 63 -17.83 4.58 12.89
CA GLY A 63 -16.46 4.58 12.43
C GLY A 63 -16.31 3.84 11.11
N THR A 64 -15.29 4.21 10.32
CA THR A 64 -14.96 3.52 9.07
C THR A 64 -14.41 2.12 9.34
N ASP A 65 -13.57 2.02 10.37
CA ASP A 65 -12.88 0.83 10.84
C ASP A 65 -12.45 1.04 12.31
N ARG A 66 -11.94 0.00 12.96
CA ARG A 66 -11.57 0.08 14.39
C ARG A 66 -10.44 1.08 14.59
N LEU A 67 -9.44 1.15 13.71
CA LEU A 67 -8.36 2.13 13.86
C LEU A 67 -8.82 3.58 13.63
N ASP A 68 -9.85 3.84 12.82
CA ASP A 68 -10.57 5.13 12.77
C ASP A 68 -11.22 5.46 14.11
N CYS A 69 -11.95 4.50 14.70
CA CYS A 69 -12.52 4.66 16.04
C CYS A 69 -11.45 4.98 17.09
N LEU A 70 -10.35 4.22 17.12
CA LEU A 70 -9.27 4.41 18.09
C LEU A 70 -8.61 5.79 17.96
N ARG A 71 -8.36 6.24 16.72
CA ARG A 71 -7.85 7.59 16.43
C ARG A 71 -8.82 8.68 16.89
N ARG A 72 -10.12 8.52 16.65
CA ARG A 72 -11.16 9.47 17.09
C ARG A 72 -11.29 9.54 18.61
N ILE A 73 -11.20 8.39 19.28
CA ILE A 73 -11.16 8.32 20.76
C ILE A 73 -9.92 9.03 21.29
N SER A 74 -8.74 8.77 20.71
CA SER A 74 -7.50 9.47 21.07
C SER A 74 -7.64 11.00 20.91
N LYS A 75 -8.23 11.46 19.80
CA LYS A 75 -8.53 12.88 19.53
C LYS A 75 -9.65 13.46 20.41
N GLY A 76 -10.41 12.64 21.13
CA GLY A 76 -11.52 13.06 21.99
C GLY A 76 -12.79 13.47 21.24
N THR A 77 -12.94 13.09 19.97
CA THR A 77 -14.19 13.30 19.20
C THR A 77 -15.21 12.18 19.44
N VAL A 78 -14.77 11.08 20.03
CA VAL A 78 -15.58 9.96 20.52
C VAL A 78 -15.00 9.52 21.87
N ASP A 79 -15.77 8.85 22.74
CA ASP A 79 -15.35 8.57 24.11
C ASP A 79 -14.84 7.13 24.31
N PHE A 80 -15.45 6.12 23.69
CA PHE A 80 -15.05 4.72 23.88
C PHE A 80 -15.47 3.80 22.74
N GLY A 81 -14.91 2.58 22.73
CA GLY A 81 -15.21 1.53 21.77
C GLY A 81 -14.58 0.19 22.17
N VAL A 82 -14.84 -0.85 21.37
CA VAL A 82 -14.31 -2.20 21.56
C VAL A 82 -13.17 -2.47 20.58
N PHE A 83 -12.10 -3.07 21.09
CA PHE A 83 -10.86 -3.29 20.34
C PHE A 83 -10.28 -4.68 20.63
N SER A 84 -9.69 -5.31 19.61
CA SER A 84 -8.88 -6.50 19.79
C SER A 84 -7.49 -6.13 20.32
N PRO A 85 -6.74 -7.08 20.92
CA PRO A 85 -5.35 -6.85 21.32
C PRO A 85 -4.45 -6.40 20.15
N GLU A 86 -4.72 -6.89 18.94
CA GLU A 86 -4.03 -6.55 17.71
C GLU A 86 -4.22 -5.08 17.31
N ASP A 87 -5.43 -4.52 17.51
CA ASP A 87 -5.69 -3.09 17.25
C ASP A 87 -4.80 -2.20 18.15
N LEU A 88 -4.60 -2.62 19.41
CA LEU A 88 -3.76 -1.89 20.36
C LEU A 88 -2.28 -1.94 20.00
N ILE A 89 -1.81 -3.07 19.46
CA ILE A 89 -0.44 -3.19 18.95
C ILE A 89 -0.24 -2.28 17.74
N ALA A 90 -1.14 -2.32 16.75
CA ALA A 90 -1.01 -1.49 15.53
C ALA A 90 -1.03 0.02 15.80
N ALA A 91 -1.56 0.44 16.94
CA ALA A 91 -1.60 1.84 17.35
C ALA A 91 -0.48 2.25 18.33
N GLN A 92 0.45 1.34 18.66
CA GLN A 92 1.48 1.59 19.67
C GLN A 92 2.42 2.75 19.31
N TRP A 93 2.76 2.88 18.03
CA TRP A 93 3.67 3.91 17.51
C TRP A 93 3.03 5.30 17.53
N ALA A 94 1.69 5.37 17.46
CA ALA A 94 0.93 6.60 17.31
C ALA A 94 0.71 7.36 18.63
N ASN A 95 1.27 6.88 19.75
CA ASN A 95 1.16 7.48 21.09
C ASN A 95 -0.28 7.91 21.45
N ILE A 96 -1.23 6.98 21.30
CA ILE A 96 -2.65 7.25 21.52
C ILE A 96 -2.96 7.55 23.00
N ASP A 97 -3.69 8.64 23.27
CA ASP A 97 -4.06 9.02 24.65
C ASP A 97 -5.41 8.40 25.04
N VAL A 98 -5.35 7.12 25.41
CA VAL A 98 -6.50 6.29 25.79
C VAL A 98 -6.15 5.34 26.95
N LEU A 99 -7.18 4.76 27.57
CA LEU A 99 -7.06 3.76 28.65
C LEU A 99 -7.92 2.54 28.36
N VAL A 100 -7.40 1.37 28.71
CA VAL A 100 -8.12 0.10 28.74
C VAL A 100 -8.91 0.03 30.05
N THR A 101 -10.23 -0.06 29.95
CA THR A 101 -11.12 0.00 31.12
C THR A 101 -11.68 -1.36 31.52
N ASN A 102 -11.96 -2.24 30.56
CA ASN A 102 -12.59 -3.53 30.81
C ASN A 102 -12.07 -4.59 29.84
N GLU A 103 -12.03 -5.83 30.29
CA GLU A 103 -11.78 -7.02 29.47
C GLU A 103 -13.11 -7.71 29.14
N LEU A 104 -13.28 -8.09 27.88
CA LEU A 104 -14.45 -8.79 27.38
C LEU A 104 -14.18 -10.29 27.43
N ARG A 105 -14.43 -10.88 28.61
CA ARG A 105 -14.17 -12.30 28.86
C ARG A 105 -15.42 -13.13 28.59
N ASP A 106 -15.32 -14.08 27.66
CA ASP A 106 -16.39 -15.06 27.43
C ASP A 106 -16.37 -16.22 28.45
N ARG A 107 -15.23 -16.40 29.14
CA ARG A 107 -14.98 -17.50 30.07
C ARG A 107 -14.20 -16.98 31.27
N ASN A 108 -14.32 -17.66 32.41
CA ASN A 108 -13.52 -17.34 33.60
C ASN A 108 -12.07 -17.83 33.46
N LYS A 109 -11.34 -17.28 32.48
CA LYS A 109 -9.92 -17.49 32.23
C LYS A 109 -9.23 -16.13 32.08
N ASP A 110 -7.95 -16.07 32.41
CA ASP A 110 -7.21 -14.80 32.39
C ASP A 110 -6.83 -14.33 30.99
N PHE A 111 -6.68 -15.25 30.05
CA PHE A 111 -6.36 -14.98 28.65
C PHE A 111 -7.36 -15.68 27.74
N GLU A 112 -7.59 -15.10 26.56
CA GLU A 112 -8.50 -15.67 25.57
C GLU A 112 -7.93 -16.97 25.02
N ARG A 113 -6.63 -16.96 24.70
CA ARG A 113 -5.90 -18.11 24.18
C ARG A 113 -4.58 -18.27 24.91
N SER A 114 -4.22 -19.51 25.20
CA SER A 114 -2.93 -19.89 25.77
C SER A 114 -2.35 -20.99 24.92
N VAL A 115 -1.17 -20.78 24.36
CA VAL A 115 -0.50 -21.71 23.43
C VAL A 115 0.55 -22.51 24.18
N VAL A 116 0.50 -23.83 24.03
CA VAL A 116 1.43 -24.78 24.62
C VAL A 116 2.09 -25.60 23.52
N ALA A 117 3.31 -26.05 23.77
CA ALA A 117 3.98 -27.04 22.93
C ALA A 117 3.79 -28.44 23.53
N VAL A 118 3.39 -29.39 22.69
CA VAL A 118 3.22 -30.80 23.06
C VAL A 118 4.18 -31.61 22.23
N VAL A 119 4.93 -32.50 22.89
CA VAL A 119 5.97 -33.32 22.27
C VAL A 119 5.85 -34.78 22.66
N ASN A 120 6.37 -35.66 21.80
CA ASN A 120 6.58 -37.06 22.13
C ASN A 120 7.77 -37.20 23.09
N LYS A 121 7.62 -37.97 24.16
CA LYS A 121 8.68 -38.22 25.15
C LYS A 121 9.93 -38.85 24.54
N ARG A 122 9.83 -39.53 23.39
CA ARG A 122 10.98 -40.14 22.71
C ARG A 122 12.05 -39.13 22.26
N ILE A 123 11.69 -37.86 22.08
CA ILE A 123 12.63 -36.80 21.71
C ILE A 123 13.13 -35.99 22.91
N LEU A 124 12.62 -36.29 24.12
CA LEU A 124 12.98 -35.54 25.31
C LEU A 124 14.25 -36.09 25.95
N PRO A 125 15.17 -35.20 26.38
CA PRO A 125 16.31 -35.57 27.21
C PRO A 125 15.89 -35.85 28.66
N ASP A 126 16.76 -36.53 29.40
CA ASP A 126 16.56 -36.85 30.83
C ASP A 126 16.47 -35.58 31.72
N SER A 127 17.10 -34.48 31.30
CA SER A 127 17.12 -33.19 31.98
C SER A 127 16.86 -32.04 31.01
N ALA A 128 16.51 -30.86 31.52
CA ALA A 128 16.27 -29.67 30.69
C ALA A 128 17.46 -29.38 29.75
N ALA A 129 17.17 -29.07 28.49
CA ALA A 129 18.16 -28.79 27.46
C ALA A 129 17.65 -27.69 26.50
N PRO A 130 18.53 -26.97 25.78
CA PRO A 130 18.09 -25.95 24.82
C PRO A 130 17.04 -26.48 23.83
N LEU A 131 16.01 -25.67 23.54
CA LEU A 131 14.95 -26.04 22.59
C LEU A 131 15.51 -26.49 21.23
N THR A 132 16.59 -25.85 20.79
CA THR A 132 17.28 -26.17 19.54
C THR A 132 17.85 -27.58 19.52
N SER A 133 18.36 -28.10 20.64
CA SER A 133 18.87 -29.48 20.71
C SER A 133 17.76 -30.52 20.81
N ILE A 134 16.64 -30.16 21.43
CA ILE A 134 15.48 -31.06 21.58
C ILE A 134 14.73 -31.24 20.25
N LEU A 135 14.53 -30.13 19.51
CA LEU A 135 13.62 -30.10 18.37
C LEU A 135 14.30 -30.24 17.00
N ARG A 136 15.62 -30.05 16.91
CA ARG A 136 16.35 -30.17 15.65
C ARG A 136 16.21 -31.58 15.09
N ASN A 137 15.95 -31.68 13.78
CA ASN A 137 15.72 -32.93 13.04
C ASN A 137 14.50 -33.75 13.51
N SER A 138 13.68 -33.24 14.43
CA SER A 138 12.40 -33.84 14.81
C SER A 138 11.34 -33.63 13.72
N SER A 139 10.19 -34.31 13.85
CA SER A 139 9.05 -34.15 12.94
C SER A 139 8.03 -33.12 13.46
N LEU A 140 7.65 -32.11 12.67
CA LEU A 140 6.71 -31.06 13.10
C LEU A 140 5.27 -31.27 12.59
N CYS A 141 4.29 -31.21 13.49
CA CYS A 141 2.87 -31.11 13.18
C CYS A 141 2.40 -29.66 13.34
N HIS A 142 2.31 -28.93 12.22
CA HIS A 142 2.05 -27.50 12.22
C HIS A 142 0.55 -27.22 11.94
N PRO A 143 -0.15 -26.42 12.78
CA PRO A 143 -1.60 -26.18 12.63
C PRO A 143 -1.97 -25.39 11.36
N GLY A 144 -0.99 -24.76 10.73
CA GLY A 144 -1.16 -23.89 9.58
C GLY A 144 -1.19 -22.44 10.02
N VAL A 145 -1.51 -21.54 9.10
CA VAL A 145 -1.65 -20.11 9.36
C VAL A 145 -3.10 -19.71 9.06
N GLY A 146 -3.73 -19.01 10.00
CA GLY A 146 -5.04 -18.41 9.82
C GLY A 146 -4.99 -17.19 8.92
N ALA A 147 -6.04 -16.99 8.11
CA ALA A 147 -6.23 -15.74 7.36
C ALA A 147 -6.75 -14.61 8.27
N ASP A 148 -7.30 -14.96 9.45
CA ASP A 148 -7.77 -14.04 10.48
C ASP A 148 -7.05 -14.28 11.83
N ASP A 149 -7.52 -13.59 12.87
CA ASP A 149 -7.08 -13.77 14.25
C ASP A 149 -7.83 -14.90 14.99
N LEU A 150 -8.81 -15.53 14.35
CA LEU A 150 -9.67 -16.53 14.96
C LEU A 150 -8.92 -17.87 15.04
N ARG A 151 -8.89 -18.67 13.97
CA ARG A 151 -8.26 -20.00 13.98
C ARG A 151 -7.89 -20.49 12.57
N PRO A 152 -6.67 -21.01 12.31
CA PRO A 152 -5.51 -21.14 13.20
C PRO A 152 -4.89 -19.79 13.65
N LEU A 153 -3.80 -19.80 14.42
CA LEU A 153 -3.09 -18.58 14.81
C LEU A 153 -2.69 -17.71 13.60
N SER A 154 -2.59 -16.40 13.80
CA SER A 154 -2.14 -15.46 12.78
C SER A 154 -0.70 -15.74 12.33
N ASP A 155 -0.33 -15.22 11.16
CA ASP A 155 1.01 -15.41 10.58
C ASP A 155 2.11 -14.92 11.53
N THR A 156 1.89 -13.77 12.19
CA THR A 156 2.82 -13.19 13.18
C THR A 156 3.02 -14.09 14.39
N LEU A 157 1.93 -14.56 15.01
CA LEU A 157 2.02 -15.39 16.20
C LEU A 157 2.63 -16.76 15.88
N THR A 158 2.26 -17.33 14.74
CA THR A 158 2.84 -18.57 14.24
C THR A 158 4.34 -18.39 13.96
N GLY A 159 4.72 -17.30 13.30
CA GLY A 159 6.12 -17.01 13.00
C GLY A 159 6.95 -16.74 14.24
N TYR A 160 6.35 -16.16 15.27
CA TYR A 160 6.98 -16.05 16.58
C TYR A 160 7.31 -17.42 17.18
N LEU A 161 6.35 -18.36 17.19
CA LEU A 161 6.58 -19.70 17.73
C LEU A 161 7.68 -20.44 16.96
N GLU A 162 7.70 -20.32 15.63
CA GLU A 162 8.78 -20.86 14.79
C GLU A 162 10.14 -20.17 15.10
N SER A 163 10.14 -18.86 15.34
CA SER A 163 11.37 -18.10 15.66
C SER A 163 11.97 -18.42 17.02
N LEU A 164 11.19 -18.98 17.95
CA LEU A 164 11.69 -19.42 19.26
C LEU A 164 12.58 -20.66 19.15
N VAL A 165 12.49 -21.42 18.05
CA VAL A 165 13.21 -22.68 17.87
C VAL A 165 14.18 -22.63 16.68
N THR A 166 13.91 -21.80 15.68
CA THR A 166 14.74 -21.67 14.47
C THR A 166 15.69 -20.47 14.55
N THR A 167 16.81 -20.56 13.82
CA THR A 167 17.69 -19.41 13.59
C THR A 167 17.18 -18.58 12.42
N ARG A 168 17.10 -17.26 12.59
CA ARG A 168 16.66 -16.36 11.52
C ARG A 168 17.64 -16.40 10.34
N SER A 169 17.09 -16.57 9.14
CA SER A 169 17.80 -16.40 7.87
C SER A 169 17.44 -15.06 7.23
N CYS A 170 18.43 -14.39 6.64
CA CYS A 170 18.28 -13.08 5.97
C CYS A 170 19.00 -13.07 4.60
N ASP A 171 18.91 -14.16 3.84
CA ASP A 171 19.48 -14.22 2.50
C ASP A 171 18.83 -13.15 1.59
N PRO A 172 19.60 -12.20 1.04
CA PRO A 172 19.06 -11.14 0.19
C PRO A 172 18.50 -11.66 -1.15
N LYS A 173 18.85 -12.87 -1.56
CA LYS A 173 18.36 -13.51 -2.80
C LYS A 173 16.96 -14.11 -2.64
N LEU A 174 16.49 -14.28 -1.40
CA LEU A 174 15.18 -14.83 -1.09
C LEU A 174 14.26 -13.75 -0.51
N SER A 175 12.95 -13.91 -0.63
CA SER A 175 12.01 -13.04 0.10
C SER A 175 12.08 -13.31 1.60
N LEU A 176 11.60 -12.38 2.44
CA LEU A 176 11.55 -12.61 3.88
C LEU A 176 10.66 -13.82 4.25
N SER A 177 9.52 -13.97 3.56
CA SER A 177 8.64 -15.13 3.70
C SER A 177 9.36 -16.43 3.35
N GLU A 178 10.12 -16.47 2.25
CA GLU A 178 10.86 -17.67 1.85
C GLU A 178 12.04 -17.98 2.77
N ASN A 179 12.75 -16.96 3.27
CA ASN A 179 13.80 -17.14 4.27
C ASN A 179 13.28 -17.86 5.52
N ARG A 180 12.09 -17.49 5.99
CA ARG A 180 11.42 -18.16 7.11
C ARG A 180 11.03 -19.59 6.76
N ILE A 181 10.44 -19.83 5.60
CA ILE A 181 10.09 -21.18 5.12
C ILE A 181 11.33 -22.08 5.05
N LYS A 182 12.42 -21.58 4.47
CA LYS A 182 13.70 -22.28 4.39
C LYS A 182 14.24 -22.62 5.77
N ALA A 183 14.25 -21.65 6.71
CA ALA A 183 14.75 -21.87 8.06
C ALA A 183 13.99 -22.99 8.81
N VAL A 184 12.65 -23.05 8.65
CA VAL A 184 11.85 -24.15 9.23
C VAL A 184 12.14 -25.48 8.52
N ALA A 185 12.28 -25.46 7.19
CA ALA A 185 12.55 -26.65 6.39
C ALA A 185 13.93 -27.28 6.67
N GLU A 186 14.93 -26.46 7.00
CA GLU A 186 16.28 -26.91 7.34
C GLU A 186 16.42 -27.32 8.82
N PHE A 187 15.53 -26.83 9.69
CA PHE A 187 15.57 -27.13 11.12
C PHE A 187 14.89 -28.45 11.49
N PHE A 188 13.71 -28.71 10.92
CA PHE A 188 12.96 -29.96 11.14
C PHE A 188 13.30 -30.99 10.07
N GLY A 189 13.36 -32.27 10.45
CA GLY A 189 13.67 -33.34 9.49
C GLY A 189 12.54 -33.53 8.47
N ARG A 190 11.30 -33.51 8.96
CA ARG A 190 10.08 -33.50 8.16
C ARG A 190 8.96 -32.76 8.90
N ALA A 191 7.96 -32.27 8.20
CA ALA A 191 6.81 -31.62 8.82
C ALA A 191 5.53 -31.86 8.03
N CYS A 192 4.40 -31.59 8.69
CA CYS A 192 3.18 -31.26 8.00
C CYS A 192 2.83 -29.79 8.24
N LYS A 193 3.24 -28.92 7.31
CA LYS A 193 2.88 -27.50 7.25
C LYS A 193 1.90 -27.27 6.10
N ALA A 194 0.69 -27.82 6.26
CA ALA A 194 -0.36 -27.75 5.25
C ALA A 194 -0.95 -26.33 5.10
N GLY A 195 -1.58 -26.06 3.96
CA GLY A 195 -2.24 -24.79 3.65
C GLY A 195 -1.34 -23.81 2.89
N PRO A 196 -1.84 -22.60 2.59
CA PRO A 196 -1.08 -21.60 1.83
C PRO A 196 0.11 -21.06 2.63
N TRP A 197 1.28 -20.96 1.99
CA TRP A 197 2.48 -20.32 2.53
C TRP A 197 2.63 -18.88 2.03
N VAL A 198 2.15 -18.62 0.81
CA VAL A 198 2.05 -17.28 0.21
C VAL A 198 0.69 -17.13 -0.50
N PRO A 199 0.21 -15.90 -0.78
CA PRO A 199 -1.10 -15.68 -1.40
C PRO A 199 -1.20 -16.17 -2.84
N ASP A 200 -0.13 -16.01 -3.62
CA ASP A 200 -0.11 -16.46 -5.02
C ASP A 200 -0.05 -17.99 -5.11
N PRO A 201 -1.07 -18.66 -5.67
CA PRO A 201 -1.11 -20.13 -5.74
C PRO A 201 0.03 -20.73 -6.56
N ALA A 202 0.49 -20.04 -7.61
CA ALA A 202 1.57 -20.55 -8.46
C ALA A 202 2.89 -20.55 -7.69
N ARG A 203 3.22 -19.43 -7.04
CA ARG A 203 4.41 -19.33 -6.16
C ARG A 203 4.32 -20.28 -4.96
N ASP A 204 3.14 -20.44 -4.37
CA ASP A 204 2.92 -21.36 -3.26
C ASP A 204 3.24 -22.81 -3.67
N ALA A 205 2.75 -23.27 -4.82
CA ALA A 205 3.06 -24.58 -5.36
C ALA A 205 4.56 -24.76 -5.66
N GLU A 206 5.21 -23.71 -6.19
CA GLU A 206 6.64 -23.72 -6.44
C GLU A 206 7.46 -23.86 -5.14
N LEU A 207 7.10 -23.09 -4.10
CA LEU A 207 7.74 -23.18 -2.79
C LEU A 207 7.58 -24.57 -2.16
N LYS A 208 6.37 -25.15 -2.22
CA LYS A 208 6.13 -26.51 -1.72
C LYS A 208 6.98 -27.56 -2.41
N ARG A 209 7.18 -27.42 -3.71
CA ARG A 209 8.08 -28.29 -4.48
C ARG A 209 9.56 -28.07 -4.16
N LYS A 210 9.95 -26.83 -3.82
CA LYS A 210 11.32 -26.48 -3.42
C LYS A 210 11.67 -26.96 -2.01
N TYR A 211 10.70 -26.98 -1.09
CA TYR A 211 10.87 -27.40 0.30
C TYR A 211 9.94 -28.57 0.66
N PRO A 212 10.13 -29.76 0.04
CA PRO A 212 9.20 -30.88 0.19
C PRO A 212 9.16 -31.47 1.61
N SER A 213 10.24 -31.32 2.40
CA SER A 213 10.31 -31.78 3.79
C SER A 213 9.18 -31.20 4.65
N LEU A 214 8.70 -29.99 4.33
CA LEU A 214 7.61 -29.35 5.06
C LEU A 214 6.22 -29.97 4.82
N CYS A 215 6.09 -30.85 3.83
CA CYS A 215 4.86 -31.56 3.50
C CYS A 215 4.97 -33.07 3.72
N GLU A 216 6.16 -33.59 4.06
CA GLU A 216 6.45 -35.01 4.09
C GLU A 216 5.72 -35.77 5.21
N ALA A 217 5.41 -35.11 6.34
CA ALA A 217 4.61 -35.71 7.41
C ALA A 217 3.09 -35.54 7.19
N CYS A 218 2.66 -34.83 6.13
CA CYS A 218 1.24 -34.67 5.83
C CYS A 218 0.61 -35.98 5.34
N ARG A 219 -0.71 -36.11 5.51
CA ARG A 219 -1.42 -37.33 5.14
C ARG A 219 -1.83 -37.36 3.67
N SER A 220 -2.10 -36.20 3.05
CA SER A 220 -2.61 -36.13 1.69
C SER A 220 -1.97 -34.99 0.87
N THR A 221 -2.65 -33.87 0.69
CA THR A 221 -2.35 -32.87 -0.34
C THR A 221 -1.47 -31.72 0.16
N CYS A 222 -1.16 -31.64 1.47
CA CYS A 222 -0.48 -30.49 2.08
C CYS A 222 -1.19 -29.15 1.80
N THR A 223 -2.50 -29.18 1.54
CA THR A 223 -3.36 -28.01 1.35
C THR A 223 -4.29 -27.84 2.55
N GLN A 224 -5.19 -26.86 2.52
CA GLN A 224 -6.23 -26.70 3.54
C GLN A 224 -7.18 -27.90 3.64
N SER A 225 -7.20 -28.78 2.61
CA SER A 225 -7.97 -30.03 2.62
C SER A 225 -7.22 -31.21 3.26
N ASP A 226 -5.97 -31.01 3.70
CA ASP A 226 -5.21 -32.07 4.35
C ASP A 226 -5.82 -32.42 5.72
N ARG A 227 -5.83 -33.72 6.06
CA ARG A 227 -6.35 -34.19 7.35
C ARG A 227 -5.60 -33.61 8.54
N TYR A 228 -4.34 -33.25 8.35
CA TYR A 228 -3.49 -32.67 9.38
C TYR A 228 -3.46 -31.13 9.34
N TRP A 229 -4.29 -30.48 8.52
CA TRP A 229 -4.44 -29.03 8.52
C TRP A 229 -5.38 -28.53 9.63
N GLY A 230 -5.09 -27.34 10.17
CA GLY A 230 -5.88 -26.69 11.21
C GLY A 230 -5.50 -27.14 12.63
N ASP A 231 -6.05 -26.46 13.63
CA ASP A 231 -5.74 -26.74 15.05
C ASP A 231 -6.02 -28.20 15.43
N GLY A 232 -7.16 -28.75 14.99
CA GLY A 232 -7.52 -30.16 15.19
C GLY A 232 -6.70 -31.13 14.33
N GLY A 233 -6.29 -30.72 13.12
CA GLY A 233 -5.46 -31.53 12.24
C GLY A 233 -4.05 -31.73 12.79
N ALA A 234 -3.44 -30.69 13.35
CA ALA A 234 -2.14 -30.81 14.00
C ALA A 234 -2.17 -31.73 15.24
N LEU A 235 -3.27 -31.70 16.00
CA LEU A 235 -3.51 -32.64 17.09
C LEU A 235 -3.60 -34.09 16.58
N ASN A 236 -4.34 -34.33 15.49
CA ASN A 236 -4.38 -35.64 14.83
C ASN A 236 -3.00 -36.10 14.36
N CYS A 237 -2.20 -35.20 13.76
CA CYS A 237 -0.85 -35.50 13.29
C CYS A 237 0.06 -35.99 14.42
N LEU A 238 0.00 -35.34 15.59
CA LEU A 238 0.77 -35.77 16.76
C LEU A 238 0.23 -37.09 17.33
N ALA A 239 -1.10 -37.18 17.51
CA ALA A 239 -1.75 -38.35 18.11
C ALA A 239 -1.59 -39.64 17.27
N GLU A 240 -1.55 -39.52 15.95
CA GLU A 240 -1.32 -40.63 15.02
C GLU A 240 0.18 -40.96 14.85
N GLY A 241 1.07 -40.25 15.53
CA GLY A 241 2.53 -40.47 15.48
C GLY A 241 3.19 -40.04 14.16
N ALA A 242 2.50 -39.24 13.35
CA ALA A 242 3.05 -38.69 12.11
C ALA A 242 4.13 -37.64 12.38
N GLY A 243 4.03 -36.91 13.49
CA GLY A 243 5.06 -36.00 13.99
C GLY A 243 5.42 -36.17 15.46
N ASP A 244 6.44 -35.44 15.89
CA ASP A 244 7.04 -35.47 17.22
C ASP A 244 6.66 -34.25 18.07
N VAL A 245 6.40 -33.10 17.45
CA VAL A 245 6.14 -31.82 18.12
C VAL A 245 4.99 -31.08 17.45
N MET A 246 4.19 -30.38 18.25
CA MET A 246 3.21 -29.39 17.80
C MET A 246 3.07 -28.26 18.82
N TRP A 247 2.53 -27.13 18.37
CA TRP A 247 2.02 -26.06 19.25
C TRP A 247 0.56 -25.76 18.93
N SER A 248 -0.27 -25.69 19.96
CA SER A 248 -1.72 -25.46 19.83
C SER A 248 -2.27 -24.83 21.10
N GLU A 249 -3.54 -24.43 21.05
CA GLU A 249 -4.23 -23.90 22.21
C GLU A 249 -4.37 -24.95 23.31
N LEU A 250 -4.06 -24.56 24.54
CA LEU A 250 -4.21 -25.40 25.72
C LEU A 250 -5.63 -25.95 25.86
N ALA A 251 -6.64 -25.13 25.55
CA ALA A 251 -8.03 -25.57 25.60
C ALA A 251 -8.31 -26.72 24.62
N ASP A 252 -7.73 -26.66 23.42
CA ASP A 252 -7.93 -27.68 22.39
C ASP A 252 -7.14 -28.96 22.74
N VAL A 253 -5.92 -28.83 23.26
CA VAL A 253 -5.13 -29.97 23.78
C VAL A 253 -5.89 -30.70 24.89
N VAL A 254 -6.40 -29.96 25.88
CA VAL A 254 -7.16 -30.53 27.01
C VAL A 254 -8.43 -31.22 26.54
N ALA A 255 -9.17 -30.60 25.60
CA ALA A 255 -10.40 -31.16 25.06
C ALA A 255 -10.13 -32.40 24.21
N TYR A 256 -9.14 -32.35 23.32
CA TYR A 256 -8.82 -33.42 22.38
C TYR A 256 -8.32 -34.68 23.08
N PHE A 257 -7.38 -34.55 24.02
CA PHE A 257 -6.83 -35.69 24.76
C PHE A 257 -7.66 -36.07 25.99
N GLY A 258 -8.78 -35.39 26.24
CA GLY A 258 -9.67 -35.71 27.36
C GLY A 258 -9.02 -35.58 28.75
N LEU A 259 -8.09 -34.63 28.92
CA LEU A 259 -7.24 -34.54 30.13
C LEU A 259 -8.02 -34.21 31.42
N ASN A 260 -9.24 -33.69 31.29
CA ASN A 260 -10.15 -33.41 32.40
C ASN A 260 -11.27 -34.46 32.54
N MET A 261 -11.24 -35.53 31.76
CA MET A 261 -12.24 -36.61 31.81
C MET A 261 -11.72 -37.79 32.63
N PRO A 262 -12.61 -38.55 33.30
CA PRO A 262 -12.20 -39.77 33.97
C PRO A 262 -11.59 -40.78 32.97
N PRO A 263 -10.61 -41.59 33.39
CA PRO A 263 -9.88 -42.52 32.50
C PRO A 263 -10.78 -43.52 31.76
N SER A 264 -11.99 -43.76 32.25
CA SER A 264 -13.00 -44.64 31.64
C SER A 264 -13.64 -44.08 30.36
N VAL A 265 -13.44 -42.79 30.05
CA VAL A 265 -14.05 -42.08 28.90
C VAL A 265 -13.01 -41.67 27.86
N SER A 266 -11.76 -41.45 28.25
CA SER A 266 -10.67 -41.10 27.32
C SER A 266 -10.08 -42.34 26.64
N SER A 267 -10.21 -42.46 25.33
CA SER A 267 -9.68 -43.59 24.55
C SER A 267 -8.24 -43.41 24.03
N ILE A 268 -7.63 -42.24 24.24
CA ILE A 268 -6.32 -41.88 23.68
C ILE A 268 -5.25 -41.96 24.78
N SER A 269 -4.27 -42.86 24.64
CA SER A 269 -3.13 -42.92 25.56
C SER A 269 -2.26 -41.68 25.42
N THR A 270 -1.99 -41.00 26.53
CA THR A 270 -1.18 -39.77 26.60
C THR A 270 0.17 -39.98 27.28
N ASP A 271 0.49 -41.20 27.70
CA ASP A 271 1.68 -41.51 28.51
C ASP A 271 2.98 -41.22 27.77
N HIS A 272 2.95 -41.27 26.44
CA HIS A 272 4.08 -40.98 25.55
C HIS A 272 4.22 -39.49 25.20
N LEU A 273 3.36 -38.62 25.73
CA LEU A 273 3.35 -37.18 25.45
C LEU A 273 3.70 -36.35 26.69
N ALA A 274 4.22 -35.16 26.45
CA ALA A 274 4.56 -34.18 27.48
C ALA A 274 4.39 -32.75 26.97
N TYR A 275 4.20 -31.81 27.90
CA TYR A 275 4.35 -30.38 27.60
C TYR A 275 5.84 -30.03 27.56
N LEU A 276 6.26 -29.29 26.52
CA LEU A 276 7.61 -28.73 26.42
C LEU A 276 7.59 -27.24 26.80
N CYS A 277 8.47 -26.82 27.69
CA CYS A 277 8.56 -25.46 28.20
C CYS A 277 9.61 -24.63 27.44
N ARG A 278 9.48 -23.29 27.46
CA ARG A 278 10.40 -22.37 26.74
C ARG A 278 11.85 -22.45 27.23
N ASP A 279 12.07 -22.90 28.47
CA ASP A 279 13.38 -23.07 29.08
C ASP A 279 13.99 -24.45 28.80
N GLY A 280 13.31 -25.31 28.03
CA GLY A 280 13.78 -26.65 27.72
C GLY A 280 13.42 -27.72 28.75
N SER A 281 12.78 -27.35 29.86
CA SER A 281 12.17 -28.31 30.78
C SER A 281 10.89 -28.90 30.18
N TRP A 282 10.42 -30.01 30.74
CA TRP A 282 9.19 -30.66 30.30
C TRP A 282 8.33 -31.07 31.49
N GLN A 283 7.02 -31.11 31.27
CA GLN A 283 6.03 -31.45 32.28
C GLN A 283 5.11 -32.58 31.77
N PRO A 284 4.57 -33.43 32.66
CA PRO A 284 3.57 -34.42 32.27
C PRO A 284 2.36 -33.77 31.58
N LEU A 285 1.83 -34.45 30.56
CA LEU A 285 0.61 -34.01 29.87
C LEU A 285 -0.63 -34.21 30.75
N ALA A 286 -0.77 -35.39 31.35
CA ALA A 286 -1.86 -35.74 32.26
C ALA A 286 -1.58 -35.26 33.71
N ASN A 287 -2.64 -35.02 34.48
CA ASN A 287 -2.60 -34.59 35.89
C ASN A 287 -1.80 -33.30 36.15
N ASN A 288 -1.68 -32.43 35.15
CA ASN A 288 -0.99 -31.15 35.25
C ASN A 288 -2.00 -29.98 35.22
N THR A 289 -2.15 -29.29 36.35
CA THR A 289 -3.09 -28.17 36.50
C THR A 289 -2.51 -26.82 36.08
N GLN A 290 -1.19 -26.72 35.90
CA GLN A 290 -0.48 -25.49 35.56
C GLN A 290 0.58 -25.74 34.48
N PRO A 291 0.17 -26.09 33.25
CA PRO A 291 1.09 -26.34 32.16
C PRO A 291 1.87 -25.09 31.78
N CYS A 292 3.14 -25.27 31.41
CA CYS A 292 3.97 -24.17 30.95
C CYS A 292 3.52 -23.63 29.57
N VAL A 293 3.19 -22.33 29.53
CA VAL A 293 2.66 -21.66 28.34
C VAL A 293 3.77 -20.92 27.58
N TRP A 294 3.74 -21.04 26.25
CA TRP A 294 4.66 -20.34 25.33
C TRP A 294 4.18 -18.92 25.02
N LEU A 295 2.88 -18.77 24.76
CA LEU A 295 2.25 -17.51 24.40
C LEU A 295 0.82 -17.39 24.96
N ASN A 296 0.47 -16.24 25.50
CA ASN A 296 -0.90 -15.88 25.87
C ASN A 296 -1.42 -14.78 24.94
N ARG A 297 -2.64 -14.91 24.42
CA ARG A 297 -3.36 -13.83 23.75
C ARG A 297 -4.37 -13.19 24.73
N PRO A 298 -4.30 -11.88 24.99
CA PRO A 298 -5.29 -11.18 25.82
C PRO A 298 -6.70 -11.27 25.24
N TRP A 299 -7.70 -10.97 26.07
CA TRP A 299 -9.08 -10.80 25.61
C TRP A 299 -9.25 -9.46 24.87
N PRO A 300 -10.26 -9.33 23.98
CA PRO A 300 -10.74 -8.02 23.52
C PRO A 300 -11.11 -7.12 24.70
N VAL A 301 -11.03 -5.82 24.49
CA VAL A 301 -11.17 -4.83 25.56
C VAL A 301 -12.05 -3.65 25.18
N ILE A 302 -12.56 -2.97 26.21
CA ILE A 302 -13.12 -1.63 26.07
C ILE A 302 -11.99 -0.62 26.27
N VAL A 303 -11.81 0.26 25.29
CA VAL A 303 -10.88 1.38 25.35
C VAL A 303 -11.68 2.67 25.42
N ALA A 304 -11.27 3.56 26.32
CA ALA A 304 -11.90 4.86 26.51
C ALA A 304 -10.87 5.99 26.52
N LYS A 305 -11.32 7.20 26.17
CA LYS A 305 -10.57 8.44 26.41
C LYS A 305 -10.31 8.56 27.92
N ARG A 306 -9.11 9.00 28.29
CA ARG A 306 -8.68 9.11 29.70
C ARG A 306 -9.71 9.81 30.60
N LYS A 307 -10.30 10.93 30.13
CA LYS A 307 -11.32 11.68 30.88
C LYS A 307 -12.63 10.91 31.12
N ALA A 308 -12.98 10.00 30.20
CA ALA A 308 -14.23 9.24 30.23
C ALA A 308 -14.04 7.83 30.85
N ALA A 309 -12.81 7.38 31.07
CA ALA A 309 -12.48 6.02 31.45
C ALA A 309 -13.21 5.53 32.72
N ALA A 310 -13.32 6.36 33.75
CA ALA A 310 -14.03 6.00 34.98
C ALA A 310 -15.54 5.80 34.74
N ALA A 311 -16.16 6.72 33.99
CA ALA A 311 -17.59 6.64 33.64
C ALA A 311 -17.88 5.43 32.75
N VAL A 312 -17.04 5.17 31.75
CA VAL A 312 -17.16 4.02 30.85
C VAL A 312 -16.98 2.71 31.60
N SER A 313 -16.00 2.63 32.52
CA SER A 313 -15.81 1.42 33.34
C SER A 313 -17.04 1.13 34.21
N ALA A 314 -17.62 2.17 34.84
CA ALA A 314 -18.84 2.05 35.64
C ALA A 314 -20.05 1.64 34.78
N LEU A 315 -20.20 2.25 33.60
CA LEU A 315 -21.26 1.94 32.64
C LEU A 315 -21.19 0.47 32.20
N ALA A 316 -20.01 0.01 31.76
CA ALA A 316 -19.80 -1.36 31.32
C ALA A 316 -20.06 -2.37 32.45
N SER A 317 -19.63 -2.07 33.67
CA SER A 317 -19.90 -2.92 34.84
C SER A 317 -21.36 -2.95 35.28
N SER A 318 -22.21 -2.02 34.81
CA SER A 318 -23.65 -2.03 35.10
C SER A 318 -24.43 -3.04 34.26
N ILE A 319 -23.81 -3.63 33.23
CA ILE A 319 -24.43 -4.60 32.32
C ILE A 319 -24.39 -5.99 32.97
N SER A 320 -25.55 -6.67 33.02
CA SER A 320 -25.68 -8.01 33.58
C SER A 320 -25.17 -9.09 32.61
N ASN A 321 -24.90 -10.30 33.11
CA ASN A 321 -24.36 -11.42 32.33
C ASN A 321 -25.23 -11.84 31.12
N ASN A 322 -26.55 -11.60 31.15
CA ASN A 322 -27.49 -12.05 30.12
C ASN A 322 -28.07 -10.90 29.26
N ALA A 323 -27.59 -9.67 29.44
CA ALA A 323 -28.23 -8.48 28.87
C ALA A 323 -28.37 -8.53 27.33
N ALA A 324 -27.39 -9.04 26.59
CA ALA A 324 -27.41 -9.01 25.13
C ALA A 324 -28.48 -9.92 24.48
N ALA A 325 -28.92 -10.98 25.17
CA ALA A 325 -29.87 -11.96 24.65
C ALA A 325 -31.29 -11.82 25.22
N GLU A 326 -31.43 -11.23 26.42
CA GLU A 326 -32.68 -11.25 27.19
C GLU A 326 -33.21 -9.85 27.56
N ASP A 327 -32.44 -8.77 27.38
CA ASP A 327 -32.85 -7.41 27.73
C ASP A 327 -33.29 -6.62 26.49
N PRO A 328 -34.59 -6.27 26.33
CA PRO A 328 -35.07 -5.47 25.22
C PRO A 328 -34.76 -3.97 25.37
N HIS A 329 -34.23 -3.52 26.51
CA HIS A 329 -33.90 -2.13 26.78
C HIS A 329 -32.53 -1.71 26.23
N TRP A 330 -32.20 -0.43 26.42
CA TRP A 330 -30.92 0.16 26.00
C TRP A 330 -29.69 -0.58 26.53
N ARG A 331 -29.80 -1.25 27.69
CA ARG A 331 -28.69 -2.05 28.25
C ARG A 331 -28.40 -3.30 27.41
N GLY A 332 -29.43 -3.98 26.92
CA GLY A 332 -29.27 -5.09 25.99
C GLY A 332 -28.76 -4.63 24.62
N ALA A 333 -29.25 -3.49 24.13
CA ALA A 333 -28.75 -2.85 22.91
C ALA A 333 -27.26 -2.49 23.04
N LEU A 334 -26.85 -1.87 24.15
CA LEU A 334 -25.46 -1.57 24.46
C LEU A 334 -24.61 -2.84 24.56
N ALA A 335 -25.11 -3.88 25.24
CA ALA A 335 -24.41 -5.15 25.36
C ALA A 335 -24.18 -5.81 23.98
N ALA A 336 -25.17 -5.73 23.10
CA ALA A 336 -25.05 -6.22 21.72
C ALA A 336 -24.04 -5.38 20.91
N LEU A 337 -24.01 -4.06 21.07
CA LEU A 337 -23.05 -3.16 20.41
C LEU A 337 -21.61 -3.35 20.92
N LEU A 338 -21.44 -3.61 22.21
CA LEU A 338 -20.16 -3.92 22.84
C LEU A 338 -19.71 -5.39 22.66
N GLU A 339 -20.50 -6.18 21.95
CA GLU A 339 -20.24 -7.59 21.68
C GLU A 339 -20.08 -8.48 22.93
N LEU A 340 -20.81 -8.15 23.98
CA LEU A 340 -20.73 -8.85 25.26
C LEU A 340 -21.42 -10.21 25.19
N ARG A 341 -20.70 -11.28 25.54
CA ARG A 341 -21.28 -12.61 25.80
C ARG A 341 -21.42 -12.91 27.29
N ALA A 342 -20.73 -12.16 28.14
CA ALA A 342 -20.82 -12.20 29.60
C ALA A 342 -20.53 -10.80 30.15
N ALA A 343 -20.70 -10.59 31.47
CA ALA A 343 -20.41 -9.29 32.07
C ALA A 343 -18.92 -8.94 31.93
N PRO A 344 -18.61 -7.70 31.50
CA PRO A 344 -17.23 -7.28 31.25
C PRO A 344 -16.47 -7.12 32.56
N LYS A 345 -15.23 -7.59 32.61
CA LYS A 345 -14.37 -7.51 33.80
C LYS A 345 -13.66 -6.16 33.84
N ALA A 346 -13.99 -5.32 34.82
CA ALA A 346 -13.34 -4.03 34.99
C ALA A 346 -11.87 -4.15 35.42
N LEU A 347 -11.01 -3.31 34.83
CA LEU A 347 -9.62 -3.12 35.24
C LEU A 347 -9.55 -1.99 36.27
N ARG A 348 -9.09 -2.30 37.48
CA ARG A 348 -8.97 -1.34 38.59
C ARG A 348 -7.52 -1.34 39.11
N PRO A 349 -6.74 -0.27 38.87
CA PRO A 349 -7.04 0.88 38.02
C PRO A 349 -7.07 0.52 36.52
N SER A 350 -7.67 1.37 35.70
CA SER A 350 -7.56 1.29 34.24
C SER A 350 -6.10 1.42 33.81
N ARG A 351 -5.73 0.73 32.73
CA ARG A 351 -4.32 0.62 32.30
C ARG A 351 -4.11 1.29 30.96
N VAL A 352 -2.89 1.77 30.70
CA VAL A 352 -2.51 2.13 29.33
C VAL A 352 -2.42 0.86 28.47
N PRO A 353 -2.66 0.94 27.15
CA PRO A 353 -2.68 -0.24 26.27
C PRO A 353 -1.44 -1.14 26.41
N LEU A 354 -0.23 -0.56 26.38
CA LEU A 354 1.01 -1.34 26.45
C LEU A 354 1.18 -2.11 27.77
N ASP A 355 0.79 -1.53 28.90
CA ASP A 355 0.86 -2.17 30.21
C ASP A 355 -0.15 -3.32 30.32
N HIS A 356 -1.33 -3.16 29.72
CA HIS A 356 -2.31 -4.24 29.64
C HIS A 356 -1.75 -5.42 28.83
N LEU A 357 -1.20 -5.14 27.64
CA LEU A 357 -0.61 -6.17 26.77
C LEU A 357 0.63 -6.83 27.38
N ALA A 358 1.42 -6.11 28.18
CA ALA A 358 2.61 -6.64 28.85
C ALA A 358 2.29 -7.77 29.86
N ALA A 359 1.06 -7.86 30.35
CA ALA A 359 0.64 -8.95 31.22
C ALA A 359 0.57 -10.31 30.49
N ALA A 360 0.47 -10.30 29.17
CA ALA A 360 0.40 -11.51 28.36
C ALA A 360 1.79 -11.94 27.86
N LYS A 361 2.35 -12.96 28.52
CA LYS A 361 3.63 -13.59 28.15
C LYS A 361 3.66 -13.96 26.66
N GLY A 362 4.73 -13.59 25.96
CA GLY A 362 4.92 -13.91 24.55
C GLY A 362 4.13 -13.04 23.56
N PHE A 363 3.08 -12.31 23.98
CA PHE A 363 2.26 -11.53 23.04
C PHE A 363 3.05 -10.35 22.46
N ARG A 364 3.52 -9.43 23.31
CA ARG A 364 4.31 -8.26 22.86
C ARG A 364 5.62 -8.67 22.19
N GLU A 365 6.25 -9.74 22.70
CA GLU A 365 7.46 -10.32 22.12
C GLU A 365 7.23 -10.71 20.65
N ALA A 366 6.08 -11.32 20.33
CA ALA A 366 5.75 -11.75 18.96
C ALA A 366 5.72 -10.60 17.95
N TYR A 367 5.27 -9.41 18.35
CA TYR A 367 5.17 -8.22 17.51
C TYR A 367 6.40 -7.31 17.56
N SER A 368 7.34 -7.58 18.47
CA SER A 368 8.57 -6.78 18.65
C SER A 368 9.81 -7.51 18.11
N GLN A 369 9.61 -8.50 17.23
CA GLN A 369 10.72 -9.24 16.63
C GLN A 369 11.57 -8.28 15.79
N SER A 370 12.89 -8.35 15.99
CA SER A 370 13.83 -7.61 15.13
C SER A 370 13.64 -8.04 13.67
N GLY A 371 13.95 -7.14 12.73
CA GLY A 371 13.97 -7.48 11.30
C GLY A 371 15.26 -8.20 10.89
N CYS A 372 15.51 -8.24 9.59
CA CYS A 372 16.87 -8.45 9.06
C CYS A 372 17.70 -7.17 9.20
N ASP A 373 19.02 -7.32 9.21
CA ASP A 373 19.98 -6.21 9.15
C ASP A 373 20.79 -6.34 7.85
N PRO A 374 20.75 -5.36 6.92
CA PRO A 374 19.94 -4.14 6.97
C PRO A 374 18.43 -4.41 6.86
N PRO A 375 17.58 -3.51 7.40
CA PRO A 375 16.13 -3.67 7.35
C PRO A 375 15.60 -3.59 5.92
N ARG A 376 14.72 -4.55 5.57
CA ARG A 376 14.03 -4.59 4.29
C ARG A 376 12.63 -4.01 4.42
N HIS A 377 12.28 -3.10 3.51
CA HIS A 377 10.99 -2.43 3.43
C HIS A 377 10.54 -2.36 1.96
N ILE A 378 9.28 -2.00 1.71
CA ILE A 378 8.81 -1.54 0.38
C ILE A 378 8.47 -0.07 0.52
N THR A 379 9.21 0.79 -0.18
CA THR A 379 9.00 2.23 -0.16
C THR A 379 7.87 2.64 -1.10
N LEU A 380 6.74 3.05 -0.52
CA LEU A 380 5.58 3.60 -1.21
C LEU A 380 5.66 5.13 -1.25
N CYS A 381 5.73 5.67 -2.46
CA CYS A 381 5.69 7.10 -2.68
C CYS A 381 4.26 7.64 -2.63
N THR A 382 4.09 8.74 -1.90
CA THR A 382 2.83 9.46 -1.68
C THR A 382 3.02 10.94 -2.06
N THR A 383 1.92 11.63 -2.30
CA THR A 383 1.90 13.03 -2.77
C THR A 383 1.34 14.01 -1.74
N SER A 384 0.81 13.51 -0.62
CA SER A 384 0.24 14.34 0.43
C SER A 384 0.48 13.77 1.83
N LEU A 385 0.40 14.63 2.85
CA LEU A 385 0.55 14.19 4.24
C LEU A 385 -0.56 13.22 4.66
N ILE A 386 -1.78 13.37 4.13
CA ILE A 386 -2.89 12.47 4.43
C ILE A 386 -2.66 11.07 3.83
N GLU A 387 -2.11 10.97 2.62
CA GLU A 387 -1.71 9.71 2.01
C GLU A 387 -0.58 9.05 2.78
N LYS A 388 0.47 9.80 3.13
CA LYS A 388 1.58 9.29 3.96
C LYS A 388 1.08 8.73 5.28
N ASN A 389 0.22 9.47 5.98
CA ASN A 389 -0.36 9.02 7.24
C ASN A 389 -1.21 7.75 7.05
N LYS A 390 -2.03 7.68 5.99
CA LYS A 390 -2.83 6.46 5.69
C LYS A 390 -1.92 5.27 5.39
N CYS A 391 -0.83 5.47 4.65
CA CYS A 391 0.18 4.46 4.35
C CYS A 391 0.87 3.95 5.63
N GLU A 392 1.24 4.83 6.56
CA GLU A 392 1.87 4.44 7.84
C GLU A 392 0.93 3.57 8.68
N TRP A 393 -0.33 3.99 8.84
CA TRP A 393 -1.34 3.19 9.53
C TRP A 393 -1.60 1.83 8.83
N LEU A 394 -1.59 1.81 7.49
CA LEU A 394 -1.74 0.58 6.72
C LEU A 394 -0.54 -0.36 6.93
N SER A 395 0.69 0.19 6.97
CA SER A 395 1.91 -0.56 7.25
C SER A 395 1.84 -1.25 8.62
N GLU A 396 1.44 -0.50 9.63
CA GLU A 396 1.39 -0.95 11.02
C GLU A 396 0.27 -1.96 11.25
N ALA A 397 -0.90 -1.76 10.63
CA ALA A 397 -1.95 -2.76 10.59
C ALA A 397 -1.49 -4.05 9.89
N GLY A 398 -0.76 -3.92 8.78
CA GLY A 398 -0.20 -5.06 8.04
C GLY A 398 0.84 -5.85 8.81
N ALA A 399 1.75 -5.17 9.51
CA ALA A 399 2.79 -5.80 10.31
C ALA A 399 2.21 -6.72 11.40
N VAL A 400 1.08 -6.33 12.00
CA VAL A 400 0.38 -7.13 13.00
C VAL A 400 -0.13 -8.48 12.45
N TYR A 401 -0.43 -8.59 11.16
CA TYR A 401 -0.82 -9.85 10.53
C TYR A 401 0.28 -10.50 9.69
N GLY A 402 1.55 -10.13 9.91
CA GLY A 402 2.71 -10.80 9.31
C GLY A 402 2.98 -10.41 7.87
N ILE A 403 2.46 -9.26 7.43
CA ILE A 403 2.81 -8.71 6.12
C ILE A 403 4.27 -8.25 6.18
N THR A 404 5.11 -8.90 5.39
CA THR A 404 6.54 -8.64 5.33
C THR A 404 7.02 -8.62 3.88
N PRO A 405 7.94 -7.71 3.50
CA PRO A 405 8.47 -6.60 4.32
C PRO A 405 7.43 -5.51 4.60
N PRO A 406 7.58 -4.72 5.68
CA PRO A 406 6.69 -3.61 5.99
C PRO A 406 6.77 -2.50 4.93
N LEU A 407 5.72 -1.70 4.82
CA LEU A 407 5.73 -0.51 3.97
C LEU A 407 6.49 0.62 4.65
N GLN A 408 7.32 1.32 3.88
CA GLN A 408 7.91 2.60 4.24
C GLN A 408 7.26 3.68 3.37
N CYS A 409 6.81 4.78 3.98
CA CYS A 409 6.01 5.79 3.29
C CYS A 409 6.81 7.08 3.11
N THR A 410 7.05 7.47 1.86
CA THR A 410 7.76 8.72 1.52
C THR A 410 6.81 9.71 0.84
N ILE A 411 7.05 11.00 1.02
CA ILE A 411 6.28 12.07 0.37
C ILE A 411 7.12 12.79 -0.66
N ARG A 412 6.53 13.11 -1.81
CA ARG A 412 7.10 13.99 -2.85
C ARG A 412 6.06 15.01 -3.30
N GLU A 413 6.50 16.03 -4.03
CA GLU A 413 5.66 17.18 -4.42
C GLU A 413 4.59 16.81 -5.44
N SER A 414 4.87 15.90 -6.37
CA SER A 414 3.92 15.53 -7.42
C SER A 414 3.96 14.04 -7.78
N THR A 415 2.91 13.57 -8.48
CA THR A 415 2.87 12.21 -9.05
C THR A 415 4.02 11.95 -10.01
N ARG A 416 4.46 12.96 -10.78
CA ARG A 416 5.64 12.87 -11.66
C ARG A 416 6.90 12.61 -10.86
N ASP A 417 7.09 13.32 -9.76
CA ASP A 417 8.27 13.13 -8.90
C ASP A 417 8.26 11.77 -8.22
N CYS A 418 7.09 11.25 -7.85
CA CYS A 418 6.96 9.87 -7.40
C CYS A 418 7.35 8.86 -8.48
N MET A 419 6.81 8.98 -9.70
CA MET A 419 7.20 8.09 -10.80
C MET A 419 8.70 8.19 -11.13
N ALA A 420 9.26 9.41 -11.09
CA ALA A 420 10.70 9.63 -11.24
C ALA A 420 11.51 8.95 -10.13
N GLY A 421 11.05 9.05 -8.88
CA GLY A 421 11.64 8.37 -7.73
C GLY A 421 11.63 6.85 -7.88
N VAL A 422 10.51 6.28 -8.35
CA VAL A 422 10.41 4.84 -8.62
C VAL A 422 11.36 4.41 -9.75
N ARG A 423 11.46 5.19 -10.83
CA ARG A 423 12.40 4.92 -11.93
C ARG A 423 13.86 4.92 -11.46
N LYS A 424 14.22 5.87 -10.59
CA LYS A 424 15.57 6.03 -10.04
C LYS A 424 15.92 4.97 -8.97
N GLY A 425 14.91 4.38 -8.33
CA GLY A 425 15.09 3.42 -7.23
C GLY A 425 15.04 4.04 -5.84
N ASP A 426 14.68 5.33 -5.72
CA ASP A 426 14.46 6.00 -4.43
C ASP A 426 13.16 5.54 -3.74
N SER A 427 12.25 4.96 -4.53
CA SER A 427 10.98 4.40 -4.07
C SER A 427 10.73 3.10 -4.85
N ASP A 428 10.05 2.14 -4.25
CA ASP A 428 9.76 0.87 -4.91
C ASP A 428 8.49 0.95 -5.74
N VAL A 429 7.50 1.69 -5.22
CA VAL A 429 6.16 1.75 -5.81
C VAL A 429 5.51 3.12 -5.69
N VAL A 430 4.60 3.39 -6.61
CA VAL A 430 3.67 4.52 -6.57
C VAL A 430 2.29 4.03 -7.02
N ILE A 431 1.24 4.53 -6.38
CA ILE A 431 -0.15 4.25 -6.76
C ILE A 431 -0.69 5.48 -7.49
N VAL A 432 -1.21 5.30 -8.71
CA VAL A 432 -1.65 6.41 -9.57
C VAL A 432 -2.94 6.06 -10.31
N ASP A 433 -3.72 7.08 -10.68
CA ASP A 433 -4.89 6.96 -11.56
C ASP A 433 -4.48 6.44 -12.95
N SER A 434 -5.41 5.75 -13.63
CA SER A 434 -5.20 5.22 -14.98
C SER A 434 -4.84 6.27 -16.03
N ASP A 435 -5.16 7.55 -15.83
CA ASP A 435 -4.70 8.64 -16.70
C ASP A 435 -3.17 8.82 -16.71
N TRP A 436 -2.43 8.18 -15.79
CA TRP A 436 -0.97 8.12 -15.79
C TRP A 436 -0.41 6.83 -16.41
N LEU A 437 -1.26 5.90 -16.85
CA LEU A 437 -0.83 4.58 -17.31
C LEU A 437 0.21 4.66 -18.44
N VAL A 438 -0.10 5.42 -19.48
CA VAL A 438 0.77 5.57 -20.66
C VAL A 438 2.06 6.31 -20.30
N THR A 439 1.94 7.46 -19.62
CA THR A 439 3.09 8.26 -19.19
C THR A 439 4.03 7.46 -18.29
N GLY A 440 3.49 6.69 -17.33
CA GLY A 440 4.26 5.85 -16.41
C GLY A 440 5.08 4.77 -17.14
N MET A 441 4.47 4.08 -18.10
CA MET A 441 5.15 3.06 -18.90
C MET A 441 6.19 3.67 -19.86
N ARG A 442 5.80 4.71 -20.60
CA ARG A 442 6.62 5.33 -21.65
C ARG A 442 7.77 6.16 -21.08
N ASP A 443 7.46 7.13 -20.23
CA ASP A 443 8.39 8.18 -19.82
C ASP A 443 9.17 7.80 -18.56
N TYR A 444 8.61 6.92 -17.73
CA TYR A 444 9.23 6.49 -16.48
C TYR A 444 9.73 5.04 -16.49
N SER A 445 9.48 4.29 -17.57
CA SER A 445 9.87 2.87 -17.68
C SER A 445 9.35 2.03 -16.50
N LEU A 446 8.10 2.28 -16.10
CA LEU A 446 7.43 1.57 -15.02
C LEU A 446 6.49 0.49 -15.59
N ALA A 447 6.28 -0.59 -14.84
CA ALA A 447 5.25 -1.59 -15.12
C ALA A 447 4.09 -1.46 -14.13
N PRO A 448 2.83 -1.47 -14.59
CA PRO A 448 1.69 -1.67 -13.72
C PRO A 448 1.68 -3.13 -13.27
N ILE A 449 1.91 -3.38 -11.98
CA ILE A 449 2.01 -4.76 -11.45
C ILE A 449 0.72 -5.22 -10.78
N LEU A 450 -0.11 -4.28 -10.35
CA LEU A 450 -1.44 -4.50 -9.78
C LEU A 450 -2.38 -3.38 -10.23
N HIS A 451 -3.67 -3.71 -10.31
CA HIS A 451 -4.73 -2.84 -10.82
C HIS A 451 -5.85 -2.71 -9.79
N GLU A 452 -6.33 -1.50 -9.59
CA GLU A 452 -7.55 -1.23 -8.81
C GLU A 452 -8.78 -1.66 -9.62
N ALA A 453 -9.19 -2.90 -9.42
CA ALA A 453 -10.23 -3.53 -10.21
C ALA A 453 -11.61 -3.39 -9.55
N THR A 454 -12.63 -3.23 -10.38
CA THR A 454 -14.03 -3.30 -9.97
C THR A 454 -14.85 -4.03 -11.04
N PRO A 455 -15.73 -4.99 -10.66
CA PRO A 455 -16.50 -5.76 -11.65
C PRO A 455 -17.65 -4.96 -12.28
N ILE A 456 -17.86 -3.72 -11.83
CA ILE A 456 -18.94 -2.84 -12.31
C ILE A 456 -18.33 -1.87 -13.33
N VAL A 457 -18.58 -2.12 -14.62
CA VAL A 457 -18.02 -1.35 -15.74
C VAL A 457 -18.36 0.14 -15.63
N GLU A 458 -19.55 0.50 -15.17
CA GLU A 458 -19.96 1.89 -14.99
C GLU A 458 -19.14 2.63 -13.93
N LYS A 459 -18.39 1.89 -13.10
CA LYS A 459 -17.48 2.40 -12.06
C LYS A 459 -16.01 2.25 -12.42
N THR A 460 -15.67 1.71 -13.59
CA THR A 460 -14.30 1.71 -14.12
C THR A 460 -14.01 3.00 -14.88
N ARG A 461 -12.76 3.19 -15.32
CA ARG A 461 -12.35 4.33 -16.15
C ARG A 461 -12.80 4.08 -17.60
N THR A 462 -14.10 4.24 -17.86
CA THR A 462 -14.67 4.16 -19.22
C THR A 462 -14.39 5.43 -20.01
N VAL A 463 -14.31 5.29 -21.34
CA VAL A 463 -14.20 6.41 -22.28
C VAL A 463 -15.42 6.39 -23.18
N VAL A 464 -16.30 7.37 -23.03
CA VAL A 464 -17.54 7.50 -23.81
C VAL A 464 -17.59 8.87 -24.45
N ALA A 465 -18.00 8.92 -25.71
CA ALA A 465 -18.25 10.18 -26.42
C ALA A 465 -19.66 10.68 -26.08
N TYR A 466 -19.79 11.86 -25.48
CA TYR A 466 -21.08 12.50 -25.21
C TYR A 466 -21.25 13.75 -26.07
N VAL A 467 -22.49 13.96 -26.53
CA VAL A 467 -22.92 15.17 -27.24
C VAL A 467 -24.21 15.70 -26.62
N ARG A 468 -24.56 16.96 -26.88
CA ARG A 468 -25.90 17.46 -26.50
C ARG A 468 -26.97 16.77 -27.34
N LYS A 469 -28.17 16.61 -26.78
CA LYS A 469 -29.28 15.95 -27.48
C LYS A 469 -29.76 16.70 -28.72
N ASP A 470 -29.64 18.02 -28.73
CA ASP A 470 -29.96 18.89 -29.85
C ASP A 470 -28.85 18.92 -30.91
N ALA A 471 -27.72 18.26 -30.68
CA ALA A 471 -26.65 18.15 -31.66
C ALA A 471 -27.07 17.31 -32.88
N THR A 472 -26.62 17.72 -34.06
CA THR A 472 -26.87 16.98 -35.31
C THR A 472 -26.04 15.70 -35.43
N VAL A 473 -25.01 15.55 -34.61
CA VAL A 473 -24.04 14.45 -34.66
C VAL A 473 -24.61 13.21 -34.00
N LYS A 474 -24.67 12.10 -34.74
CA LYS A 474 -25.20 10.80 -34.25
C LYS A 474 -24.19 9.67 -34.28
N LYS A 475 -23.06 9.86 -34.97
CA LYS A 475 -22.01 8.85 -35.12
C LYS A 475 -20.62 9.43 -34.85
N ILE A 476 -19.69 8.59 -34.39
CA ILE A 476 -18.30 9.01 -34.14
C ILE A 476 -17.62 9.50 -35.43
N SER A 477 -17.95 8.92 -36.59
CA SER A 477 -17.42 9.33 -37.89
C SER A 477 -17.82 10.75 -38.33
N GLU A 478 -18.88 11.32 -37.73
CA GLU A 478 -19.38 12.67 -38.00
C GLU A 478 -18.72 13.75 -37.12
N LEU A 479 -17.75 13.37 -36.27
CA LEU A 479 -17.04 14.29 -35.38
C LEU A 479 -15.99 15.16 -36.09
N ARG A 480 -15.74 14.94 -37.38
CA ARG A 480 -14.77 15.73 -38.16
C ARG A 480 -15.16 17.21 -38.16
N GLY A 481 -14.20 18.07 -37.83
CA GLY A 481 -14.38 19.52 -37.76
C GLY A 481 -15.20 20.01 -36.56
N LYS A 482 -15.54 19.13 -35.61
CA LYS A 482 -16.22 19.50 -34.35
C LYS A 482 -15.23 19.89 -33.27
N ARG A 483 -15.70 20.59 -32.24
CA ARG A 483 -14.91 20.96 -31.05
C ARG A 483 -14.96 19.84 -30.03
N ALA A 484 -13.81 19.35 -29.58
CA ALA A 484 -13.71 18.23 -28.64
C ALA A 484 -13.17 18.65 -27.28
N ALA A 485 -13.61 17.99 -26.21
CA ALA A 485 -13.05 18.13 -24.88
C ALA A 485 -12.61 16.78 -24.31
N PHE A 486 -11.41 16.75 -23.74
CA PHE A 486 -10.80 15.60 -23.09
C PHE A 486 -10.54 15.90 -21.61
N PRO A 487 -10.51 14.88 -20.73
CA PRO A 487 -10.25 15.07 -19.32
C PRO A 487 -8.82 15.52 -19.05
N ARG A 488 -7.88 15.01 -19.84
CA ARG A 488 -6.45 15.26 -19.70
C ARG A 488 -5.72 14.93 -21.00
N PHE A 489 -4.73 15.74 -21.37
CA PHE A 489 -3.76 15.42 -22.41
C PHE A 489 -2.87 14.23 -21.98
N ASP A 490 -2.58 13.31 -22.90
CA ASP A 490 -1.80 12.08 -22.63
C ASP A 490 -2.45 11.09 -21.63
N GLY A 491 -3.72 11.30 -21.26
CA GLY A 491 -4.51 10.40 -20.41
C GLY A 491 -5.18 9.24 -21.16
N VAL A 492 -5.98 8.41 -20.45
CA VAL A 492 -6.65 7.24 -21.05
C VAL A 492 -7.57 7.66 -22.19
N ALA A 493 -8.43 8.66 -21.96
CA ALA A 493 -9.38 9.11 -22.98
C ALA A 493 -8.70 9.60 -24.26
N TRP A 494 -7.55 10.28 -24.14
CA TRP A 494 -6.77 10.75 -25.29
C TRP A 494 -6.34 9.57 -26.17
N HIS A 495 -5.64 8.61 -25.57
CA HIS A 495 -5.07 7.46 -26.29
C HIS A 495 -6.13 6.48 -26.77
N SER A 496 -7.20 6.27 -26.00
CA SER A 496 -8.33 5.44 -26.42
C SER A 496 -9.02 5.97 -27.67
N VAL A 497 -9.24 7.28 -27.73
CA VAL A 497 -9.91 7.91 -28.87
C VAL A 497 -8.96 7.95 -30.07
N SER A 498 -7.67 8.29 -29.88
CA SER A 498 -6.70 8.27 -30.98
C SER A 498 -6.53 6.87 -31.57
N GLN A 499 -6.46 5.83 -30.74
CA GLN A 499 -6.36 4.44 -31.18
C GLN A 499 -7.64 3.99 -31.93
N TYR A 500 -8.82 4.39 -31.43
CA TYR A 500 -10.08 4.15 -32.14
C TYR A 500 -10.08 4.81 -33.52
N PHE A 501 -9.64 6.06 -33.60
CA PHE A 501 -9.64 6.85 -34.83
C PHE A 501 -8.67 6.27 -35.86
N ALA A 502 -7.48 5.86 -35.43
CA ALA A 502 -6.51 5.17 -36.29
C ALA A 502 -7.10 3.86 -36.84
N ASN A 503 -7.61 3.00 -35.95
CA ASN A 503 -8.02 1.65 -36.33
C ASN A 503 -9.37 1.58 -37.07
N LYS A 504 -10.28 2.51 -36.82
CA LYS A 504 -11.67 2.45 -37.32
C LYS A 504 -12.02 3.54 -38.31
N LEU A 505 -11.40 4.71 -38.19
CA LEU A 505 -11.65 5.84 -39.09
C LEU A 505 -10.50 6.09 -40.06
N ASN A 506 -9.42 5.30 -39.98
CA ASN A 506 -8.19 5.47 -40.76
C ASN A 506 -7.61 6.89 -40.63
N VAL A 507 -7.70 7.45 -39.41
CA VAL A 507 -7.13 8.75 -39.05
C VAL A 507 -5.92 8.48 -38.15
N PRO A 508 -4.69 8.46 -38.69
CA PRO A 508 -3.49 8.22 -37.89
C PRO A 508 -3.23 9.40 -36.95
N CYS A 509 -2.35 9.19 -35.96
CA CYS A 509 -2.08 10.17 -34.91
C CYS A 509 -1.71 11.57 -35.44
N GLU A 510 -0.89 11.64 -36.49
CA GLU A 510 -0.47 12.90 -37.14
C GLU A 510 -1.65 13.80 -37.55
N HIS A 511 -2.77 13.18 -37.94
CA HIS A 511 -3.98 13.86 -38.36
C HIS A 511 -5.04 13.96 -37.24
N PHE A 512 -4.78 13.41 -36.05
CA PHE A 512 -5.74 13.35 -34.95
C PHE A 512 -6.13 14.74 -34.44
N ILE A 513 -5.15 15.62 -34.21
CA ILE A 513 -5.44 17.00 -33.76
C ILE A 513 -6.24 17.76 -34.81
N ASN A 514 -5.85 17.63 -36.08
CA ASN A 514 -6.47 18.36 -37.19
C ASN A 514 -7.83 17.76 -37.60
N TYR A 515 -8.22 16.61 -37.04
CA TYR A 515 -9.55 16.05 -37.23
C TYR A 515 -10.63 16.92 -36.56
N PHE A 516 -10.29 17.57 -35.45
CA PHE A 516 -11.16 18.48 -34.71
C PHE A 516 -10.87 19.94 -35.10
N SER A 517 -11.88 20.81 -35.02
CA SER A 517 -11.68 22.24 -35.26
C SER A 517 -10.95 22.91 -34.10
N ASP A 518 -11.33 22.54 -32.87
CA ASP A 518 -10.67 22.93 -31.63
C ASP A 518 -10.68 21.76 -30.65
N ILE A 519 -9.67 21.70 -29.77
CA ILE A 519 -9.57 20.72 -28.71
C ILE A 519 -9.35 21.44 -27.37
N CYS A 520 -10.04 20.99 -26.34
CA CYS A 520 -9.68 21.25 -24.95
C CYS A 520 -9.06 19.99 -24.35
N ALA A 521 -7.78 20.04 -23.99
CA ALA A 521 -7.05 18.95 -23.34
C ALA A 521 -6.13 19.52 -22.24
N PRO A 522 -6.60 19.60 -20.98
CA PRO A 522 -5.82 20.19 -19.89
C PRO A 522 -4.64 19.29 -19.49
N GLY A 523 -3.62 19.86 -18.87
CA GLY A 523 -2.40 19.18 -18.46
C GLY A 523 -1.28 19.23 -19.51
N ILE A 524 -1.55 19.77 -20.70
CA ILE A 524 -0.54 20.02 -21.72
C ILE A 524 0.41 21.17 -21.35
N GLU A 525 -0.06 22.11 -20.51
CA GLU A 525 0.71 23.25 -19.99
C GLU A 525 1.92 22.80 -19.15
N GLN A 526 1.90 21.55 -18.71
CA GLN A 526 2.95 20.95 -17.89
C GLN A 526 4.09 20.34 -18.74
N TYR A 527 3.98 20.40 -20.07
CA TYR A 527 5.00 19.95 -21.01
C TYR A 527 5.74 21.16 -21.58
N ASN A 528 7.04 20.99 -21.86
CA ASN A 528 7.88 22.05 -22.41
C ASN A 528 7.61 22.25 -23.92
N LEU A 529 6.48 22.88 -24.25
CA LEU A 529 5.98 23.06 -25.62
C LEU A 529 5.85 24.55 -25.97
N THR A 530 5.83 24.86 -27.27
CA THR A 530 5.57 26.22 -27.77
C THR A 530 4.19 26.71 -27.34
N THR A 531 4.08 27.99 -26.99
CA THR A 531 2.83 28.63 -26.58
C THR A 531 1.70 28.43 -27.59
N ASP A 532 2.00 28.39 -28.89
CA ASP A 532 1.00 28.20 -29.95
C ASP A 532 0.27 26.84 -29.86
N ILE A 533 1.00 25.77 -29.52
CA ILE A 533 0.43 24.42 -29.38
C ILE A 533 -0.39 24.33 -28.10
N VAL A 534 0.15 24.89 -27.00
CA VAL A 534 -0.56 24.94 -25.72
C VAL A 534 -1.85 25.72 -25.89
N ASP A 535 -1.82 26.90 -26.51
CA ASP A 535 -3.00 27.71 -26.79
C ASP A 535 -3.97 26.97 -27.72
N LYS A 536 -3.51 26.32 -28.78
CA LYS A 536 -4.39 25.53 -29.68
C LYS A 536 -5.18 24.45 -28.94
N LEU A 537 -4.62 23.87 -27.88
CA LEU A 537 -5.21 22.75 -27.12
C LEU A 537 -5.86 23.17 -25.78
N THR A 538 -5.74 24.44 -25.39
CA THR A 538 -6.23 24.92 -24.08
C THR A 538 -7.06 26.20 -24.16
N LYS A 539 -7.04 26.93 -25.29
CA LYS A 539 -7.74 28.22 -25.46
C LYS A 539 -9.21 28.16 -25.10
N ASN A 540 -9.89 27.08 -25.48
CA ASN A 540 -11.33 26.88 -25.23
C ASN A 540 -11.61 26.05 -23.97
N CYS A 541 -10.58 25.66 -23.22
CA CYS A 541 -10.78 24.99 -21.94
C CYS A 541 -11.44 25.93 -20.93
N VAL A 542 -12.22 25.33 -20.04
CA VAL A 542 -12.75 26.05 -18.88
C VAL A 542 -11.56 26.40 -17.98
N LYS A 543 -11.19 27.68 -17.99
CA LYS A 543 -10.27 28.27 -17.01
C LYS A 543 -11.08 28.53 -15.73
N ASP A 544 -10.53 28.19 -14.57
CA ASP A 544 -11.11 28.24 -13.20
C ASP A 544 -11.78 26.95 -12.67
N GLU A 545 -11.00 26.11 -11.98
CA GLU A 545 -10.69 26.18 -10.53
C GLU A 545 -9.37 25.42 -10.29
N GLU A 546 -8.45 25.93 -9.47
CA GLU A 546 -7.29 25.14 -9.02
C GLU A 546 -7.81 23.82 -8.40
N ASN A 547 -7.35 22.67 -8.92
CA ASN A 547 -7.73 21.31 -8.50
C ASN A 547 -9.09 20.76 -9.00
N MET A 548 -9.72 21.34 -10.03
CA MET A 548 -10.90 20.71 -10.62
C MET A 548 -10.54 19.39 -11.34
N ASN A 549 -11.29 18.32 -11.05
CA ASN A 549 -11.11 17.02 -11.70
C ASN A 549 -11.30 17.14 -13.22
N GLY A 550 -10.34 16.65 -14.01
CA GLY A 550 -10.37 16.71 -15.48
C GLY A 550 -11.64 16.12 -16.12
N GLU A 551 -12.22 15.08 -15.53
CA GLU A 551 -13.51 14.53 -15.97
C GLU A 551 -14.66 15.55 -15.89
N LEU A 552 -14.67 16.35 -14.81
CA LEU A 552 -15.67 17.41 -14.64
C LEU A 552 -15.42 18.56 -15.60
N VAL A 553 -14.15 18.86 -15.92
CA VAL A 553 -13.80 19.87 -16.93
C VAL A 553 -14.32 19.47 -18.31
N ALA A 554 -14.14 18.21 -18.71
CA ALA A 554 -14.65 17.71 -19.99
C ALA A 554 -16.20 17.76 -20.05
N LEU A 555 -16.87 17.31 -18.99
CA LEU A 555 -18.33 17.38 -18.86
C LEU A 555 -18.83 18.84 -18.92
N ARG A 556 -18.24 19.74 -18.14
CA ARG A 556 -18.62 21.15 -18.05
C ARG A 556 -18.47 21.84 -19.41
N SER A 557 -17.38 21.57 -20.13
CA SER A 557 -17.16 22.09 -21.49
C SER A 557 -18.32 21.74 -22.44
N LEU A 558 -18.85 20.52 -22.37
CA LEU A 558 -19.97 20.10 -23.19
C LEU A 558 -21.28 20.78 -22.77
N VAL A 559 -21.55 20.88 -21.46
CA VAL A 559 -22.76 21.48 -20.91
C VAL A 559 -22.83 22.99 -21.22
N GLU A 560 -21.71 23.71 -21.07
CA GLU A 560 -21.65 25.17 -21.20
C GLU A 560 -21.61 25.72 -22.63
N GLY A 561 -21.59 24.90 -23.69
CA GLY A 561 -21.47 25.45 -25.05
C GLY A 561 -20.08 25.34 -25.69
N LYS A 562 -19.04 25.02 -24.91
CA LYS A 562 -17.63 25.21 -25.30
C LYS A 562 -17.08 24.10 -26.18
N SER A 563 -17.59 22.89 -26.06
CA SER A 563 -17.34 21.78 -26.99
C SER A 563 -18.63 21.21 -27.57
N ASP A 564 -18.50 20.55 -28.72
CA ASP A 564 -19.59 19.84 -29.40
C ASP A 564 -19.62 18.36 -28.98
N VAL A 565 -18.46 17.79 -28.67
CA VAL A 565 -18.28 16.46 -28.08
C VAL A 565 -17.37 16.53 -26.86
N ALA A 566 -17.63 15.71 -25.86
CA ALA A 566 -16.69 15.49 -24.76
C ALA A 566 -16.52 14.01 -24.48
N PHE A 567 -15.29 13.61 -24.16
CA PHE A 567 -14.93 12.24 -23.84
C PHE A 567 -14.71 12.10 -22.34
N PHE A 568 -15.59 11.38 -21.66
CA PHE A 568 -15.48 11.16 -20.21
C PHE A 568 -16.19 9.87 -19.80
N SER A 569 -16.08 9.50 -18.53
CA SER A 569 -16.57 8.22 -18.01
C SER A 569 -18.08 8.18 -17.76
N MET A 570 -18.62 6.97 -17.82
CA MET A 570 -19.99 6.68 -17.40
C MET A 570 -20.26 7.07 -15.95
N ASN A 571 -19.27 6.93 -15.06
CA ASN A 571 -19.38 7.32 -13.66
C ASN A 571 -19.67 8.84 -13.54
N THR A 572 -18.93 9.66 -14.29
CA THR A 572 -19.12 11.11 -14.34
C THR A 572 -20.49 11.47 -14.90
N TYR A 573 -20.92 10.82 -16.00
CA TYR A 573 -22.28 11.00 -16.54
C TYR A 573 -23.37 10.65 -15.52
N ASN A 574 -23.23 9.53 -14.81
CA ASN A 574 -24.19 9.08 -13.82
C ASN A 574 -24.30 10.05 -12.64
N LYS A 575 -23.18 10.62 -12.17
CA LYS A 575 -23.18 11.66 -11.14
C LYS A 575 -23.91 12.92 -11.59
N TYR A 576 -23.71 13.35 -12.83
CA TYR A 576 -24.43 14.48 -13.42
C TYR A 576 -25.93 14.21 -13.55
N LYS A 577 -26.30 13.05 -14.12
CA LYS A 577 -27.69 12.63 -14.29
C LYS A 577 -28.44 12.53 -12.95
N ALA A 578 -27.77 12.07 -11.90
CA ALA A 578 -28.31 11.91 -10.55
C ALA A 578 -28.37 13.22 -9.73
N ASN A 579 -27.94 14.36 -10.27
CA ASN A 579 -27.90 15.65 -9.58
C ASN A 579 -27.05 15.65 -8.29
N ILE A 580 -25.92 14.93 -8.31
CA ILE A 580 -24.98 14.84 -7.18
C ILE A 580 -23.85 15.89 -7.31
N ILE A 581 -23.72 16.52 -8.48
CA ILE A 581 -22.74 17.58 -8.71
C ILE A 581 -23.35 18.91 -8.22
N HIS A 582 -22.93 19.36 -7.04
CA HIS A 582 -23.47 20.57 -6.39
C HIS A 582 -22.96 21.90 -6.95
N GLN A 583 -22.27 21.89 -8.10
CA GLN A 583 -21.73 23.10 -8.72
C GLN A 583 -22.84 23.86 -9.50
N PRO A 584 -22.80 25.21 -9.56
CA PRO A 584 -23.87 26.00 -10.18
C PRO A 584 -24.16 25.65 -11.64
N TRP A 585 -23.12 25.42 -12.45
CA TRP A 585 -23.25 25.08 -13.88
C TRP A 585 -23.95 23.72 -14.12
N ALA A 586 -24.01 22.85 -13.10
CA ALA A 586 -24.65 21.54 -13.20
C ALA A 586 -26.11 21.54 -12.76
N GLN A 587 -26.64 22.65 -12.22
CA GLN A 587 -28.01 22.74 -11.72
C GLN A 587 -29.05 22.85 -12.85
N GLU A 588 -28.73 23.58 -13.92
CA GLU A 588 -29.58 23.67 -15.11
C GLU A 588 -29.22 22.54 -16.08
N ARG A 589 -30.04 21.48 -16.09
CA ARG A 589 -29.72 20.23 -16.81
C ARG A 589 -29.86 20.39 -18.31
N MET A 590 -28.72 20.61 -18.98
CA MET A 590 -28.57 20.32 -20.40
C MET A 590 -28.65 18.81 -20.63
N GLU A 591 -29.52 18.37 -21.54
CA GLU A 591 -29.68 16.95 -21.87
C GLU A 591 -28.55 16.52 -22.83
N ILE A 592 -27.73 15.56 -22.39
CA ILE A 592 -26.63 15.00 -23.16
C ILE A 592 -26.84 13.49 -23.39
N ILE A 593 -26.40 13.01 -24.54
CA ILE A 593 -26.56 11.63 -25.00
C ILE A 593 -25.20 11.02 -25.39
N PRO A 594 -24.97 9.72 -25.14
CA PRO A 594 -23.76 9.06 -25.59
C PRO A 594 -23.84 8.68 -27.08
N ILE A 595 -22.70 8.77 -27.78
CA ILE A 595 -22.50 8.23 -29.11
C ILE A 595 -21.76 6.91 -28.98
N CYS A 596 -22.45 5.81 -29.27
CA CYS A 596 -21.89 4.46 -29.13
C CYS A 596 -21.06 4.07 -30.37
N PRO A 597 -19.89 3.44 -30.19
CA PRO A 597 -19.17 2.77 -31.27
C PRO A 597 -20.04 1.69 -31.93
N GLU A 598 -19.93 1.52 -33.26
CA GLU A 598 -20.76 0.55 -34.00
C GLU A 598 -20.48 -0.89 -33.56
N GLU A 599 -19.24 -1.19 -33.19
CA GLU A 599 -18.79 -2.48 -32.68
C GLU A 599 -19.15 -2.74 -31.20
N ASN A 600 -19.54 -1.70 -30.45
CA ASN A 600 -19.81 -1.80 -29.02
C ASN A 600 -21.12 -1.12 -28.62
N LYS A 601 -22.18 -1.32 -29.40
CA LYS A 601 -23.52 -0.74 -29.11
C LYS A 601 -24.11 -1.19 -27.77
N LYS A 602 -23.77 -2.40 -27.32
CA LYS A 602 -24.28 -2.96 -26.06
C LYS A 602 -23.83 -2.16 -24.85
N TYR A 603 -22.52 -1.90 -24.75
CA TYR A 603 -21.96 -1.20 -23.60
C TYR A 603 -21.74 0.28 -23.85
N CYS A 604 -21.64 0.74 -25.10
CA CYS A 604 -21.56 2.16 -25.47
C CYS A 604 -20.32 2.90 -24.90
N PHE A 605 -19.16 2.24 -24.88
CA PHE A 605 -17.87 2.89 -24.60
C PHE A 605 -16.86 2.58 -25.70
N ILE A 606 -15.89 3.48 -25.92
CA ILE A 606 -14.77 3.32 -26.84
C ILE A 606 -13.77 2.33 -26.25
N SER A 607 -13.42 2.50 -24.98
CA SER A 607 -12.62 1.56 -24.20
C SER A 607 -12.94 1.71 -22.72
N TRP A 608 -12.34 0.85 -21.90
CA TRP A 608 -12.31 1.01 -20.45
C TRP A 608 -10.93 0.65 -19.89
N SER A 609 -10.55 1.28 -18.79
CA SER A 609 -9.36 0.95 -17.98
C SER A 609 -9.80 0.70 -16.54
N ASN A 610 -8.95 0.06 -15.74
CA ASN A 610 -9.10 -0.01 -14.29
C ASN A 610 -9.11 1.41 -13.67
N ILE A 611 -9.30 1.52 -12.36
CA ILE A 611 -9.44 2.85 -11.75
C ILE A 611 -8.06 3.48 -11.53
N GLY A 612 -7.10 2.66 -11.12
CA GLY A 612 -5.73 3.05 -10.84
C GLY A 612 -4.80 1.84 -10.85
N HIS A 613 -3.51 2.10 -10.70
CA HIS A 613 -2.44 1.13 -10.86
C HIS A 613 -1.38 1.28 -9.77
N VAL A 614 -0.87 0.15 -9.28
CA VAL A 614 0.38 0.10 -8.52
C VAL A 614 1.51 -0.08 -9.53
N PHE A 615 2.34 0.95 -9.67
CA PHE A 615 3.51 0.92 -10.53
C PHE A 615 4.75 0.51 -9.76
N ALA A 616 5.60 -0.27 -10.43
CA ALA A 616 6.95 -0.58 -9.99
C ALA A 616 7.94 -0.37 -11.16
N SER A 617 9.23 -0.22 -10.86
CA SER A 617 10.26 -0.07 -11.89
C SER A 617 10.44 -1.35 -12.71
N ASN A 618 10.58 -1.22 -14.04
CA ASN A 618 10.94 -2.35 -14.92
C ASN A 618 12.34 -2.92 -14.62
N LYS A 619 13.17 -2.20 -13.87
CA LYS A 619 14.50 -2.65 -13.44
C LYS A 619 14.45 -3.60 -12.23
N ASN A 620 13.28 -3.76 -11.60
CA ASN A 620 13.15 -4.64 -10.44
C ASN A 620 13.43 -6.08 -10.82
N SER A 621 14.12 -6.81 -9.94
CA SER A 621 14.26 -8.26 -10.09
C SER A 621 12.89 -8.93 -9.97
N ASN A 622 12.73 -10.10 -10.60
CA ASN A 622 11.50 -10.88 -10.49
C ASN A 622 11.15 -11.15 -9.01
N MET A 623 12.15 -11.48 -8.18
CA MET A 623 11.96 -11.66 -6.73
C MET A 623 11.37 -10.41 -6.07
N ARG A 624 11.93 -9.23 -6.34
CA ARG A 624 11.46 -7.97 -5.74
C ARG A 624 10.04 -7.64 -6.20
N GLN A 625 9.73 -7.85 -7.47
CA GLN A 625 8.39 -7.66 -8.02
C GLN A 625 7.37 -8.60 -7.36
N GLN A 626 7.72 -9.86 -7.17
CA GLN A 626 6.87 -10.83 -6.46
C GLN A 626 6.68 -10.48 -4.98
N GLU A 627 7.72 -9.97 -4.32
CA GLU A 627 7.64 -9.49 -2.93
C GLU A 627 6.63 -8.33 -2.82
N ILE A 628 6.67 -7.38 -3.75
CA ILE A 628 5.72 -6.27 -3.82
C ILE A 628 4.30 -6.78 -4.06
N ILE A 629 4.10 -7.64 -5.07
CA ILE A 629 2.78 -8.22 -5.38
C ILE A 629 2.21 -8.92 -4.16
N ASN A 630 3.00 -9.78 -3.50
CA ASN A 630 2.56 -10.51 -2.32
C ASN A 630 2.15 -9.58 -1.16
N VAL A 631 2.90 -8.51 -0.90
CA VAL A 631 2.57 -7.55 0.16
C VAL A 631 1.25 -6.87 -0.13
N PHE A 632 1.07 -6.30 -1.33
CA PHE A 632 -0.18 -5.60 -1.67
C PHE A 632 -1.39 -6.54 -1.78
N THR A 633 -1.21 -7.76 -2.28
CA THR A 633 -2.29 -8.77 -2.29
C THR A 633 -2.66 -9.22 -0.89
N LYS A 634 -1.70 -9.41 0.04
CA LYS A 634 -2.01 -9.67 1.46
C LYS A 634 -2.76 -8.49 2.09
N LEU A 635 -2.34 -7.26 1.82
CA LEU A 635 -3.02 -6.06 2.30
C LEU A 635 -4.47 -6.00 1.81
N ASP A 636 -4.73 -6.32 0.53
CA ASP A 636 -6.09 -6.39 -0.01
C ASP A 636 -6.93 -7.51 0.62
N GLN A 637 -6.34 -8.69 0.83
CA GLN A 637 -7.01 -9.81 1.49
C GLN A 637 -7.43 -9.46 2.92
N LEU A 638 -6.61 -8.72 3.66
CA LEU A 638 -6.86 -8.40 5.07
C LEU A 638 -7.66 -7.11 5.28
N PHE A 639 -7.50 -6.10 4.43
CA PHE A 639 -8.06 -4.75 4.62
C PHE A 639 -8.87 -4.22 3.44
N GLY A 640 -9.00 -5.01 2.37
CA GLY A 640 -9.85 -4.71 1.22
C GLY A 640 -11.34 -4.99 1.49
N LYS A 641 -12.16 -5.00 0.44
CA LYS A 641 -13.62 -5.18 0.57
C LYS A 641 -14.05 -6.60 0.98
N HIS A 642 -13.14 -7.58 0.98
CA HIS A 642 -13.41 -8.99 1.30
C HIS A 642 -12.58 -9.53 2.46
N GLN A 643 -12.24 -8.67 3.43
CA GLN A 643 -11.55 -9.11 4.64
C GLN A 643 -12.24 -10.30 5.35
N PRO A 644 -11.48 -11.15 6.05
CA PRO A 644 -12.01 -12.29 6.79
C PRO A 644 -12.66 -11.89 8.13
N PHE A 645 -12.35 -10.70 8.65
CA PHE A 645 -12.86 -10.20 9.93
C PHE A 645 -14.32 -9.74 9.89
N HIS A 646 -15.06 -10.02 10.98
CA HIS A 646 -16.44 -9.54 11.17
C HIS A 646 -16.53 -8.00 11.20
N SER A 647 -15.61 -7.34 11.90
CA SER A 647 -15.42 -5.89 11.93
C SER A 647 -14.04 -5.53 11.39
N ALA A 648 -13.98 -4.48 10.55
CA ALA A 648 -12.72 -4.08 9.91
C ALA A 648 -11.78 -3.45 10.93
N MET A 649 -10.56 -3.99 11.05
CA MET A 649 -9.48 -3.31 11.77
C MET A 649 -9.07 -2.03 11.05
N PHE A 650 -8.84 -2.14 9.74
CA PHE A 650 -8.45 -1.04 8.86
C PHE A 650 -9.16 -1.18 7.52
N SER A 651 -9.60 -0.07 6.91
CA SER A 651 -10.24 -0.06 5.60
C SER A 651 -9.33 0.56 4.54
N MET A 652 -8.71 -0.29 3.71
CA MET A 652 -7.77 0.15 2.67
C MET A 652 -8.44 1.08 1.63
N TYR A 653 -9.65 0.72 1.19
CA TYR A 653 -10.49 1.50 0.26
C TYR A 653 -11.58 2.32 0.98
N GLY A 654 -11.42 2.53 2.29
CA GLY A 654 -12.32 3.33 3.10
C GLY A 654 -11.92 4.80 3.14
N LEU A 655 -12.81 5.60 3.71
CA LEU A 655 -12.50 6.98 4.05
C LEU A 655 -11.34 7.04 5.04
N PHE A 656 -10.50 8.06 4.91
CA PHE A 656 -9.47 8.33 5.89
C PHE A 656 -9.54 9.79 6.30
N ASN A 657 -9.74 10.06 7.59
CA ASN A 657 -9.97 11.42 8.11
C ASN A 657 -11.06 12.18 7.33
N HIS A 658 -12.18 11.51 7.03
CA HIS A 658 -13.33 12.04 6.28
C HIS A 658 -13.06 12.37 4.79
N GLN A 659 -11.89 12.00 4.25
CA GLN A 659 -11.59 12.15 2.84
C GLN A 659 -11.73 10.81 2.10
N MET A 660 -12.28 10.87 0.89
CA MET A 660 -12.37 9.76 -0.06
C MET A 660 -11.10 9.72 -0.91
N ASP A 661 -10.86 8.57 -1.55
CA ASP A 661 -9.83 8.38 -2.57
C ASP A 661 -8.40 8.74 -2.10
N VAL A 662 -8.13 8.53 -0.80
CA VAL A 662 -6.81 8.66 -0.20
C VAL A 662 -6.03 7.37 -0.43
N LEU A 663 -4.90 7.45 -1.13
CA LEU A 663 -4.00 6.35 -1.53
C LEU A 663 -4.58 5.38 -2.56
N PHE A 664 -5.82 4.91 -2.33
CA PHE A 664 -6.59 4.05 -3.22
C PHE A 664 -7.98 4.63 -3.40
N HIS A 665 -8.59 4.36 -4.55
CA HIS A 665 -9.94 4.79 -4.85
C HIS A 665 -10.97 3.98 -4.05
N ASN A 666 -12.02 4.64 -3.57
CA ASN A 666 -12.99 4.04 -2.66
C ASN A 666 -13.91 3.01 -3.35
N ASN A 667 -14.07 3.13 -4.67
CA ASN A 667 -14.82 2.21 -5.53
C ASN A 667 -14.03 0.93 -5.90
N THR A 668 -12.75 0.83 -5.51
CA THR A 668 -11.93 -0.35 -5.69
C THR A 668 -12.52 -1.56 -4.94
N LYS A 669 -12.62 -2.68 -5.64
CA LYS A 669 -13.16 -3.94 -5.11
C LYS A 669 -12.06 -4.88 -4.65
N SER A 670 -10.96 -4.92 -5.39
CA SER A 670 -9.78 -5.73 -5.13
C SER A 670 -8.58 -5.20 -5.91
N LEU A 671 -7.37 -5.51 -5.45
CA LEU A 671 -6.16 -5.39 -6.27
C LEU A 671 -6.02 -6.63 -7.15
N ALA A 672 -6.06 -6.44 -8.47
CA ALA A 672 -5.96 -7.51 -9.44
C ALA A 672 -4.59 -7.52 -10.12
N SER A 673 -3.99 -8.70 -10.28
CA SER A 673 -2.88 -8.88 -11.21
C SER A 673 -3.38 -9.05 -12.66
N ASP A 674 -2.48 -8.97 -13.64
CA ASP A 674 -2.80 -9.27 -15.03
C ASP A 674 -3.46 -10.63 -15.23
N THR A 675 -3.02 -11.63 -14.46
CA THR A 675 -3.60 -12.99 -14.49
C THR A 675 -5.04 -12.97 -13.99
N MET A 676 -5.34 -12.21 -12.94
CA MET A 676 -6.71 -12.09 -12.42
C MET A 676 -7.64 -11.38 -13.41
N LEU A 677 -7.13 -10.39 -14.14
CA LEU A 677 -7.93 -9.73 -15.18
C LEU A 677 -8.30 -10.72 -16.30
N LYS A 678 -7.50 -11.74 -16.59
CA LYS A 678 -7.80 -12.77 -17.61
C LYS A 678 -8.91 -13.76 -17.19
N ILE A 679 -9.48 -13.61 -16.00
CA ILE A 679 -10.52 -14.47 -15.45
C ILE A 679 -11.86 -13.71 -15.38
N HIS A 680 -12.98 -14.45 -15.41
CA HIS A 680 -14.33 -13.90 -15.26
C HIS A 680 -14.48 -13.09 -13.95
N PRO A 681 -15.15 -11.92 -13.97
CA PRO A 681 -15.93 -11.34 -15.07
C PRO A 681 -15.14 -10.46 -16.04
N TYR A 682 -13.86 -10.19 -15.78
CA TYR A 682 -13.08 -9.18 -16.50
C TYR A 682 -12.74 -9.58 -17.93
N ASP A 683 -12.56 -10.88 -18.20
CA ASP A 683 -12.35 -11.42 -19.55
C ASP A 683 -13.55 -11.21 -20.48
N LYS A 684 -14.76 -11.04 -19.94
CA LYS A 684 -15.99 -10.83 -20.73
C LYS A 684 -16.23 -9.37 -21.14
N ILE A 685 -15.49 -8.42 -20.57
CA ILE A 685 -15.67 -7.00 -20.89
C ILE A 685 -14.71 -6.64 -22.02
N PRO A 686 -15.21 -6.34 -23.24
CA PRO A 686 -14.35 -6.07 -24.41
C PRO A 686 -13.66 -4.71 -24.30
N LEU A 687 -12.65 -4.46 -25.15
CA LEU A 687 -11.98 -3.17 -25.31
C LEU A 687 -11.35 -2.63 -24.01
N ASN A 688 -10.72 -3.52 -23.23
CA ASN A 688 -9.88 -3.14 -22.10
C ASN A 688 -8.60 -2.46 -22.63
N PHE A 689 -8.35 -1.23 -22.19
CA PHE A 689 -7.27 -0.37 -22.69
C PHE A 689 -5.88 -0.90 -22.32
N GLU A 690 -5.69 -1.44 -21.11
CA GLU A 690 -4.41 -2.01 -20.68
C GLU A 690 -3.96 -3.14 -21.62
N ARG A 691 -4.90 -3.98 -22.06
CA ARG A 691 -4.62 -5.07 -22.99
C ARG A 691 -4.29 -4.62 -24.40
N THR A 692 -4.67 -3.40 -24.80
CA THR A 692 -4.32 -2.87 -26.13
C THR A 692 -2.93 -2.23 -26.15
N LEU A 693 -2.27 -2.05 -25.00
CA LEU A 693 -0.94 -1.44 -24.86
C LEU A 693 0.22 -2.44 -25.04
N THR A 694 0.09 -3.44 -25.92
CA THR A 694 1.14 -4.46 -26.15
C THR A 694 2.49 -3.85 -26.60
N GLU A 695 2.46 -2.76 -27.36
CA GLU A 695 3.63 -1.94 -27.68
C GLU A 695 3.30 -0.46 -27.49
N VAL A 696 3.62 0.08 -26.30
CA VAL A 696 3.28 1.47 -25.91
C VAL A 696 3.75 2.49 -26.96
N LYS A 697 4.91 2.28 -27.60
CA LYS A 697 5.43 3.20 -28.62
C LYS A 697 4.60 3.25 -29.91
N ASN A 698 4.02 2.12 -30.34
CA ASN A 698 3.26 2.02 -31.59
C ASN A 698 1.77 2.33 -31.40
N ASN A 699 1.27 2.25 -30.15
CA ASN A 699 -0.15 2.36 -29.83
C ASN A 699 -0.54 3.69 -29.16
N THR A 700 0.38 4.65 -29.04
CA THR A 700 0.14 5.93 -28.36
C THR A 700 0.32 7.10 -29.31
N CYS A 701 -0.57 8.11 -29.21
CA CYS A 701 -0.49 9.30 -30.02
C CYS A 701 0.27 10.39 -29.26
N GLN A 702 1.54 10.61 -29.61
CA GLN A 702 2.46 11.49 -28.87
C GLN A 702 2.57 12.88 -29.52
N MET A 703 3.08 13.85 -28.78
CA MET A 703 3.40 15.17 -29.34
C MET A 703 4.53 15.14 -30.39
N ALA A 704 5.47 14.20 -30.30
CA ALA A 704 6.49 13.98 -31.34
C ALA A 704 5.84 13.61 -32.69
N ASP A 705 4.70 12.91 -32.67
CA ASP A 705 3.91 12.56 -33.86
C ASP A 705 3.02 13.72 -34.34
N LEU A 706 2.86 14.75 -33.52
CA LEU A 706 2.09 15.97 -33.81
C LEU A 706 2.99 17.13 -34.25
N THR A 707 4.31 16.94 -34.14
CA THR A 707 5.37 17.87 -34.55
C THR A 707 6.26 17.23 -35.61
N LEU A 708 5.66 16.75 -36.70
CA LEU A 708 6.39 16.74 -37.99
C LEU A 708 6.38 18.17 -38.56
N PRO A 709 7.46 18.61 -39.22
CA PRO A 709 7.81 20.03 -39.34
C PRO A 709 6.77 20.86 -40.09
N PRO A 710 6.72 22.20 -39.83
CA PRO A 710 5.94 23.10 -40.65
C PRO A 710 6.47 23.01 -42.07
N GLU A 711 5.60 22.54 -42.96
CA GLU A 711 5.81 22.47 -44.39
C GLU A 711 6.96 21.55 -44.83
N VAL A 712 6.61 20.60 -45.70
CA VAL A 712 7.36 20.41 -46.95
C VAL A 712 7.35 21.76 -47.68
N SER A 713 8.09 22.72 -47.15
CA SER A 713 8.60 23.84 -47.90
C SER A 713 9.66 23.23 -48.80
N ARG A 714 9.47 23.43 -50.10
CA ARG A 714 10.38 23.07 -51.20
C ARG A 714 11.83 22.88 -50.71
N GLY A 715 12.18 21.64 -50.47
CA GLY A 715 13.49 21.22 -49.97
C GLY A 715 13.91 19.92 -50.61
N VAL A 716 13.58 19.71 -51.88
CA VAL A 716 14.46 18.92 -52.75
C VAL A 716 15.68 19.81 -52.97
N ASP A 717 16.56 19.75 -51.98
CA ASP A 717 17.98 19.57 -52.18
C ASP A 717 18.62 20.52 -53.19
N ALA A 718 18.94 21.73 -52.73
CA ALA A 718 19.79 22.66 -53.48
C ALA A 718 21.16 22.02 -53.79
N ARG A 719 21.63 21.03 -53.02
CA ARG A 719 22.87 20.31 -53.30
C ARG A 719 22.68 19.26 -54.41
N LEU A 720 21.59 18.48 -54.41
CA LEU A 720 21.26 17.54 -55.50
C LEU A 720 20.90 18.25 -56.80
N ALA A 721 20.21 19.40 -56.75
CA ALA A 721 19.90 20.21 -57.93
C ALA A 721 21.16 20.85 -58.56
N ILE A 722 22.13 21.28 -57.74
CA ILE A 722 23.43 21.81 -58.19
C ILE A 722 24.33 20.69 -58.73
N VAL A 723 24.31 19.50 -58.13
CA VAL A 723 25.08 18.32 -58.59
C VAL A 723 24.51 17.72 -59.88
N LEU A 724 23.18 17.63 -60.01
CA LEU A 724 22.53 17.14 -61.22
C LEU A 724 22.67 18.13 -62.39
N SER A 725 22.72 19.43 -62.12
CA SER A 725 22.96 20.50 -63.11
C SER A 725 24.42 20.55 -63.58
N SER A 726 25.40 20.37 -62.69
CA SER A 726 26.83 20.41 -63.02
C SER A 726 27.33 19.18 -63.79
N ARG A 727 26.65 18.03 -63.68
CA ARG A 727 26.99 16.79 -64.42
C ARG A 727 26.11 16.51 -65.65
N GLY A 728 25.18 17.39 -66.00
CA GLY A 728 24.38 17.28 -67.24
C GLY A 728 23.39 16.10 -67.30
N LEU A 729 23.06 15.47 -66.16
CA LEU A 729 22.26 14.24 -66.09
C LEU A 729 20.74 14.46 -66.09
N TRP A 730 20.28 15.71 -66.22
CA TRP A 730 18.86 16.09 -66.22
C TRP A 730 18.00 15.42 -67.31
N ARG A 731 18.60 14.81 -68.35
CA ARG A 731 17.86 14.24 -69.49
C ARG A 731 17.53 12.75 -69.39
N ASN A 732 17.97 12.01 -68.38
CA ASN A 732 17.87 10.53 -68.36
C ASN A 732 17.32 9.91 -67.07
N MET A 733 16.34 10.52 -66.40
CA MET A 733 15.61 9.82 -65.33
C MET A 733 14.18 9.51 -65.74
N ASP A 734 14.04 8.37 -66.42
CA ASP A 734 12.81 7.60 -66.43
C ASP A 734 13.18 6.19 -65.93
N LYS A 735 12.53 5.75 -64.84
CA LYS A 735 12.54 4.42 -64.17
C LYS A 735 13.37 4.24 -62.88
N ASN A 736 12.63 4.10 -61.78
CA ASN A 736 12.86 3.34 -60.53
C ASN A 736 14.30 2.90 -60.18
N LEU A 737 14.94 3.64 -59.27
CA LEU A 737 16.11 3.19 -58.50
C LEU A 737 15.66 2.66 -57.12
N ASN A 738 16.31 1.61 -56.63
CA ASN A 738 16.01 1.03 -55.32
C ASN A 738 16.85 1.67 -54.19
N PRO A 739 16.49 1.47 -52.90
CA PRO A 739 17.17 2.09 -51.76
C PRO A 739 18.67 1.78 -51.65
N GLN A 740 19.12 0.62 -52.14
CA GLN A 740 20.52 0.21 -52.11
C GLN A 740 21.36 1.02 -53.11
N GLN A 741 20.82 1.32 -54.30
CA GLN A 741 21.49 2.12 -55.32
C GLN A 741 21.62 3.60 -54.94
N ILE A 742 20.70 4.09 -54.11
CA ILE A 742 20.76 5.44 -53.53
C ILE A 742 21.84 5.49 -52.45
N GLN A 743 21.99 4.42 -51.66
CA GLN A 743 23.02 4.33 -50.63
C GLN A 743 24.43 4.23 -51.24
N ASP A 744 24.58 3.51 -52.36
CA ASP A 744 25.87 3.40 -53.07
C ASP A 744 26.29 4.75 -53.68
N LEU A 745 25.34 5.55 -54.20
CA LEU A 745 25.60 6.92 -54.68
C LEU A 745 25.95 7.91 -53.57
N LEU A 746 25.46 7.69 -52.35
CA LEU A 746 25.79 8.50 -51.18
C LEU A 746 27.16 8.11 -50.59
N ASN A 747 27.52 6.83 -50.63
CA ASN A 747 28.83 6.36 -50.16
C ASN A 747 29.98 6.80 -51.09
N ASP A 748 29.71 7.02 -52.39
CA ASP A 748 30.69 7.61 -53.32
C ASP A 748 30.97 9.10 -53.01
N LEU A 749 30.04 9.82 -52.34
CA LEU A 749 30.21 11.23 -51.97
C LEU A 749 31.07 11.44 -50.70
N ASP A 750 31.20 10.42 -49.85
CA ASP A 750 32.04 10.46 -48.64
C ASP A 750 33.50 10.04 -48.92
N SER A 751 33.86 9.76 -50.18
CA SER A 751 35.20 9.29 -50.58
C SER A 751 36.12 10.34 -51.20
N ASP A 752 35.66 11.59 -51.37
CA ASP A 752 36.43 12.71 -51.94
C ASP A 752 36.58 13.88 -50.94
N GLU A 753 37.24 13.64 -49.80
CA GLU A 753 37.90 14.72 -49.05
C GLU A 753 39.40 14.75 -49.43
N ASN A 754 39.69 15.37 -50.58
CA ASN A 754 41.01 15.94 -50.85
C ASN A 754 40.97 16.87 -52.08
N VAL A 755 40.44 18.08 -51.92
CA VAL A 755 40.93 19.25 -52.69
C VAL A 755 40.83 20.51 -51.82
N ASN A 756 42.00 20.84 -51.25
CA ASN A 756 42.54 22.15 -50.89
C ASN A 756 41.66 23.40 -51.03
N GLU A 757 41.59 24.11 -49.90
CA GLU A 757 41.62 25.55 -49.79
C GLU A 757 42.62 26.20 -50.78
N ASP A 758 42.12 27.26 -51.42
CA ASP A 758 42.79 28.50 -51.82
C ASP A 758 42.94 28.81 -53.32
N ILE A 759 41.99 29.62 -53.78
CA ILE A 759 42.08 30.53 -54.93
C ILE A 759 41.62 31.93 -54.46
N PHE A 760 42.48 32.66 -53.75
CA PHE A 760 43.12 33.92 -54.18
C PHE A 760 43.71 34.70 -52.99
N PRO A 761 44.91 35.29 -53.15
CA PRO A 761 45.76 35.78 -52.07
C PRO A 761 45.64 37.30 -51.84
N ASP A 762 45.95 37.73 -50.61
CA ASP A 762 46.43 39.09 -50.35
C ASP A 762 47.88 39.23 -50.87
N ALA A 763 48.19 40.40 -51.41
CA ALA A 763 49.37 40.66 -52.23
C ALA A 763 50.72 40.42 -51.52
N SER A 764 51.52 39.54 -52.16
CA SER A 764 52.99 39.35 -52.13
C SER A 764 53.84 40.09 -51.08
N SER A 765 54.65 39.37 -50.30
CA SER A 765 56.08 39.06 -50.60
C SER A 765 56.87 38.58 -49.36
N ASP A 766 57.77 37.61 -49.62
CA ASP A 766 59.04 37.27 -48.94
C ASP A 766 59.08 36.49 -47.59
N LEU A 767 59.01 35.15 -47.75
CA LEU A 767 60.04 34.10 -47.50
C LEU A 767 60.89 33.99 -46.20
N SER A 768 60.96 32.71 -45.78
CA SER A 768 62.04 31.91 -45.13
C SER A 768 62.06 31.81 -43.59
N ASP A 769 62.23 30.63 -42.95
CA ASP A 769 62.34 29.22 -43.34
C ASP A 769 62.27 28.30 -42.07
N ALA A 770 61.72 27.08 -42.26
CA ALA A 770 62.03 25.70 -41.76
C ALA A 770 62.52 25.40 -40.30
N GLU A 771 62.31 24.24 -39.64
CA GLU A 771 62.44 22.81 -40.04
C GLU A 771 61.77 21.78 -39.07
N SER A 772 61.37 20.61 -39.64
CA SER A 772 61.54 19.17 -39.26
C SER A 772 61.03 18.59 -37.92
N GLU A 773 60.17 17.54 -37.86
CA GLU A 773 60.34 16.04 -38.02
C GLU A 773 60.33 15.29 -36.65
N ILE A 774 59.41 14.37 -36.33
CA ILE A 774 59.30 12.90 -36.57
C ILE A 774 59.45 12.07 -35.26
N SER A 775 58.43 11.22 -35.03
CA SER A 775 58.34 9.84 -34.50
C SER A 775 58.48 9.37 -33.03
N ASP A 776 57.60 8.38 -32.77
CA ASP A 776 57.80 7.04 -32.16
C ASP A 776 57.59 6.73 -30.65
N HIS A 777 56.60 5.82 -30.47
CA HIS A 777 56.53 4.57 -29.69
C HIS A 777 56.89 4.44 -28.20
N ASN A 778 55.93 3.79 -27.49
CA ASN A 778 55.99 2.65 -26.52
C ASN A 778 57.03 2.71 -25.36
N THR A 779 56.85 2.13 -24.17
CA THR A 779 56.42 0.76 -23.79
C THR A 779 56.34 0.67 -22.25
N GLU A 780 55.50 -0.26 -21.74
CA GLU A 780 55.72 -1.27 -20.66
C GLU A 780 56.12 -0.83 -19.22
N SER A 781 55.31 -1.17 -18.20
CA SER A 781 55.33 -2.41 -17.33
C SER A 781 56.25 -2.18 -16.10
N GLU A 782 56.15 -2.78 -14.91
CA GLU A 782 55.49 -3.97 -14.34
C GLU A 782 55.76 -3.95 -12.79
N GLU A 783 54.93 -4.66 -12.00
CA GLU A 783 55.25 -5.56 -10.84
C GLU A 783 56.27 -5.15 -9.71
N GLU A 784 56.24 -5.59 -8.44
CA GLU A 784 55.38 -6.40 -7.54
C GLU A 784 56.01 -6.37 -6.11
N ALA A 785 55.27 -6.85 -5.09
CA ALA A 785 55.73 -7.51 -3.83
C ALA A 785 56.47 -6.66 -2.74
N GLU A 786 56.40 -6.89 -1.41
CA GLU A 786 56.01 -8.06 -0.60
C GLU A 786 55.80 -7.70 0.91
N ASN A 787 55.17 -8.64 1.63
CA ASN A 787 54.81 -8.83 3.06
C ASN A 787 55.71 -8.30 4.21
N ILE A 788 55.13 -8.23 5.43
CA ILE A 788 55.64 -8.86 6.68
C ILE A 788 54.51 -8.98 7.78
N SER A 789 54.68 -10.04 8.58
CA SER A 789 53.88 -10.84 9.53
C SER A 789 53.29 -10.28 10.85
N GLU A 790 52.19 -10.93 11.26
CA GLU A 790 51.79 -11.57 12.55
C GLU A 790 52.37 -11.16 13.93
N ASN A 791 51.48 -11.15 14.95
CA ASN A 791 51.68 -11.79 16.26
C ASN A 791 50.34 -11.96 17.04
N GLU A 792 50.16 -13.15 17.64
CA GLU A 792 49.13 -13.57 18.59
C GLU A 792 49.61 -13.46 20.07
N ASP A 793 48.66 -13.42 21.03
CA ASP A 793 48.60 -14.11 22.36
C ASP A 793 47.75 -13.30 23.38
N SER A 794 46.57 -13.78 23.85
CA SER A 794 46.26 -14.55 25.08
C SER A 794 46.41 -13.74 26.40
N SER A 795 45.61 -13.79 27.49
CA SER A 795 44.49 -14.59 28.01
C SER A 795 43.93 -13.94 29.32
N ASP A 796 42.69 -14.32 29.71
CA ASP A 796 42.14 -14.55 31.07
C ASP A 796 41.67 -13.45 32.08
N ASN A 797 40.36 -13.55 32.36
CA ASN A 797 39.63 -13.73 33.65
C ASN A 797 39.15 -12.59 34.59
N ASP A 798 37.84 -12.72 34.85
CA ASP A 798 37.07 -12.62 36.11
C ASP A 798 36.33 -11.35 36.60
N GLU A 799 35.00 -11.57 36.66
CA GLU A 799 33.99 -11.26 37.69
C GLU A 799 33.36 -9.87 37.95
N GLN A 800 32.02 -9.90 37.81
CA GLN A 800 30.96 -9.39 38.68
C GLN A 800 30.55 -7.89 38.71
N SER A 801 29.40 -7.68 38.04
CA SER A 801 28.16 -7.11 38.57
C SER A 801 28.04 -5.59 38.82
N ARG A 802 26.86 -5.07 38.41
CA ARG A 802 26.21 -3.78 38.71
C ARG A 802 26.65 -2.57 37.87
N ASN A 803 25.91 -2.31 36.79
CA ASN A 803 25.05 -1.11 36.68
C ASN A 803 24.33 -1.08 35.33
N SER A 804 23.05 -1.45 35.35
CA SER A 804 22.08 -1.12 34.33
C SER A 804 21.56 0.30 34.59
N ASN A 805 22.15 1.30 33.92
CA ASN A 805 21.55 2.59 33.56
C ASN A 805 22.61 3.51 32.93
N SER A 806 22.85 3.40 31.61
CA SER A 806 23.22 4.55 30.76
C SER A 806 23.40 4.11 29.30
N PHE A 807 22.40 4.28 28.44
CA PHE A 807 22.62 4.43 27.00
C PHE A 807 21.62 5.44 26.43
N TYR A 808 21.64 6.64 27.03
CA TYR A 808 21.27 7.89 26.40
C TYR A 808 22.49 8.79 26.54
N GLY A 809 23.19 9.10 25.44
CA GLY A 809 24.28 10.08 25.47
C GLY A 809 25.54 9.71 24.69
N ARG A 810 25.42 9.52 23.37
CA ARG A 810 26.56 9.72 22.45
C ARG A 810 26.06 9.99 21.03
N ASN A 811 25.51 11.19 20.83
CA ASN A 811 25.42 11.85 19.52
C ASN A 811 25.14 13.35 19.68
N ARG A 812 26.01 14.05 20.42
CA ARG A 812 25.89 15.50 20.66
C ARG A 812 27.20 16.28 20.50
N ARG A 813 28.11 15.79 19.65
CA ARG A 813 29.35 16.50 19.26
C ARG A 813 29.57 16.65 17.75
N SER A 814 28.58 16.34 16.91
CA SER A 814 28.61 16.59 15.46
C SER A 814 27.55 17.61 14.98
N MET A 815 26.85 18.31 15.90
CA MET A 815 25.78 19.27 15.56
C MET A 815 26.09 20.72 15.95
N THR A 816 27.31 21.03 16.40
CA THR A 816 27.71 22.41 16.74
C THR A 816 28.55 23.10 15.65
N ASN A 817 28.96 22.37 14.60
CA ASN A 817 29.65 22.96 13.44
C ASN A 817 28.72 23.24 12.25
N LEU A 818 27.53 22.62 12.19
CA LEU A 818 26.57 22.85 11.11
C LEU A 818 25.84 24.21 11.21
N SER A 819 25.77 24.83 12.39
CA SER A 819 25.09 26.12 12.56
C SER A 819 25.96 27.33 12.25
N LYS A 820 27.28 27.16 12.13
CA LYS A 820 28.22 28.26 11.83
C LYS A 820 28.39 28.45 10.32
N GLU A 821 28.53 27.35 9.57
CA GLU A 821 28.59 27.37 8.10
C GLU A 821 27.27 27.86 7.47
N LEU A 822 26.12 27.49 8.04
CA LEU A 822 24.82 27.97 7.57
C LEU A 822 24.64 29.47 7.84
N LYS A 823 25.23 30.00 8.93
CA LYS A 823 25.16 31.42 9.28
C LYS A 823 26.06 32.28 8.39
N ASP A 824 27.28 31.80 8.10
CA ASP A 824 28.22 32.50 7.21
C ASP A 824 27.73 32.50 5.75
N MET A 825 27.00 31.46 5.34
CA MET A 825 26.42 31.35 3.99
C MET A 825 25.20 32.28 3.81
N ILE A 826 24.39 32.46 4.87
CA ILE A 826 23.27 33.41 4.88
C ILE A 826 23.77 34.86 4.95
N ASP A 827 24.80 35.14 5.74
CA ASP A 827 25.42 36.49 5.82
C ASP A 827 26.17 36.89 4.55
N LYS A 828 26.67 35.92 3.77
CA LYS A 828 27.25 36.16 2.44
C LYS A 828 26.18 36.46 1.41
N PHE A 829 25.08 35.70 1.42
CA PHE A 829 23.92 35.94 0.55
C PHE A 829 23.26 37.29 0.82
N LEU A 830 23.08 37.69 2.08
CA LEU A 830 22.44 38.97 2.42
C LEU A 830 23.29 40.20 2.08
N ARG A 831 24.64 40.07 2.03
CA ARG A 831 25.55 41.13 1.54
C ARG A 831 25.57 41.26 0.02
N GLU A 832 25.39 40.15 -0.70
CA GLU A 832 25.32 40.15 -2.18
C GLU A 832 24.00 40.75 -2.71
N VAL A 833 22.95 40.78 -1.89
CA VAL A 833 21.60 41.24 -2.29
C VAL A 833 21.27 42.65 -1.77
N GLY A 834 22.19 43.32 -1.08
CA GLY A 834 22.10 44.76 -0.75
C GLY A 834 20.99 45.14 0.24
N VAL A 835 20.65 44.26 1.19
CA VAL A 835 19.63 44.52 2.21
C VAL A 835 20.29 44.78 3.57
N GLU A 836 20.29 46.03 4.02
CA GLU A 836 20.66 46.39 5.40
C GLU A 836 19.45 46.19 6.33
N LEU A 837 19.60 45.36 7.37
CA LEU A 837 18.62 45.24 8.47
C LEU A 837 19.25 45.67 9.81
N PRO A 838 18.46 46.26 10.73
CA PRO A 838 18.96 47.03 11.87
C PRO A 838 19.50 46.14 13.00
N GLU A 839 20.50 46.65 13.74
CA GLU A 839 21.07 46.02 14.94
C GLU A 839 20.04 45.92 16.08
N ASP A 840 19.75 44.70 16.53
CA ASP A 840 19.00 44.44 17.76
C ASP A 840 19.93 44.48 18.99
N GLN A 841 19.61 45.39 19.92
CA GLN A 841 20.18 45.46 21.27
C GLN A 841 19.74 44.27 22.15
N PRO A 842 20.55 43.85 23.14
CA PRO A 842 20.17 42.78 24.06
C PRO A 842 19.34 43.32 25.23
N ALA A 843 18.10 42.87 25.36
CA ALA A 843 17.29 42.98 26.59
C ALA A 843 17.10 41.57 27.19
N GLN A 844 17.86 41.23 28.23
CA GLN A 844 17.39 41.23 29.63
C GLN A 844 16.13 40.38 29.87
N GLY A 845 16.30 39.20 30.49
CA GLY A 845 15.26 38.66 31.39
C GLY A 845 15.05 39.63 32.58
N PRO A 846 13.97 39.54 33.39
CA PRO A 846 13.57 38.29 34.08
C PRO A 846 12.06 38.12 34.42
N LYS A 847 11.67 36.85 34.69
CA LYS A 847 10.79 36.32 35.76
C LYS A 847 9.93 35.16 35.28
#